data_AF-A0A2H6KK00-F1
#
_entry.id   AF-A0A2H6KK00-F1
#
_cell.length_a   1.000
_cell.length_b   1.000
_cell.length_c   1.000
_cell.angle_alpha   90.00
_cell.angle_beta   90.00
_cell.angle_gamma   90.00
#
_symmetry.space_group_name_H-M   'P 1'
#
loop_
_entity.id
_entity.type
_entity.pdbx_description
1 polymer ?
#
loop_
_entity_poly.entity_id
_entity_poly.type
_entity_poly.pdbx_seq_one_letter_code
_entity_poly.pdbx_strand_id
1 'polypeptide(L)'
;MKFITLLRMPDKEPWMILIPALSGFVGGGEEVKNALVKGLQSNVNQLDKLLKASCGDGKCHKVDEAIKKLNEVNESLKNKLKDEQKTPVNLTEILSKCKLNPSVGPLNQLNDEITEKIEKLNQRISELKKQHNDDNNSKNASKIDKLNKDLQSHNASKESLDTLEALCGYAKEVDKKSDNTKNLLDNLCGGLEKFLGHSNGNYTGEGIVYSDLDRLCDGVMSFLLQCLKGSQTLLSHYYPEITRTISELEGKIGKGSGVVGFREAIGIVQRGLRGYESVLSTKTDGVTSQLTSLIATISELNNEFNNMHTMSLSDQLNNVLVPKATECSNAALGVDLANSQLDDILSNKLTLSVELVTQAVETFQSSCDDRQVKQWADNVDKALLQQKEKINKAVETESRRVHERLENGRKAIEQSLENLINEKKKHIKAIKQAAQDAKEDVAELLGTLENLLKRLDEAQNGKLPHGGSIDKPTFEELQTSLKRAVSHAVDKVLKDVVGEDDINGKTDRVNKPFDPVFMNEYNEQTKNGNGGDGVLREIDLATLDGYNTQRSGSGDGTKTTYYRVMQKLSESINDLENLPTAIDNAKGESARKMEKLKQEFQTLQSDVINIERVVITANQQLSEYISSVGVALTTAHQQATQAVKALESTVTRTVSSAFSTLTAQVHSLFAKQKQAELTQLHTVVTAQLARIDEIIREDKATGVKGFFKEMNSLLEDQFQRSSLSDGMKLSELAVKAVVYFEGLFEYLDEEFTPRRPKAPRQGPGTQNHDPHAAMVENIRTALNALLAHLCKTTGKAYNFDYTFSKNLDALLKSVADLSAEKFGEGKHADLLNLLKDGVNDFGRQLEDAYVNRYAERVWSENDSTKYAKVCLTTFPMLLTGLKELKENIEKSGNSWRRYAIYNSRQPQSSLYGVFLRDNGYDVGRDEYIQRGELNYKTGFNGGNILQHLTSANHVLFSPSANSLSGLTGSTGDDDDADLPIEVVNEEGILPQLHSYLKPYAETCHLSTFSSKKSPCSIYEMLLWLTGLQFNSVYESLIDHIHSLFLVDDDSQPPQKILKPIDAYPKSFLPNDVNYALDHICSHSYAVLTALIGTGDAYTNYACDFSCNHIGLHYPTSGEKLSQHAS
;
A
#
# COMPACT_ATOMS: atom_id res chain seq x y z
N MET A 1 51.69 4.19 2.71
CA MET A 1 51.04 4.82 3.90
C MET A 1 50.21 3.91 4.80
N LYS A 2 49.82 2.69 4.42
CA LYS A 2 49.04 1.78 5.31
C LYS A 2 49.76 1.30 6.59
N PHE A 3 51.03 1.69 6.80
CA PHE A 3 51.72 1.50 8.08
C PHE A 3 51.22 2.47 9.19
N ILE A 4 50.60 3.59 8.83
CA ILE A 4 49.93 4.49 9.79
C ILE A 4 48.97 3.71 10.71
N THR A 5 48.40 2.63 10.18
CA THR A 5 47.45 1.76 10.87
C THR A 5 48.10 0.64 11.70
N LEU A 6 49.42 0.43 11.57
CA LEU A 6 50.24 -0.53 12.35
C LEU A 6 50.52 -0.03 13.77
N LEU A 7 50.48 1.29 14.00
CA LEU A 7 50.66 1.91 15.32
C LEU A 7 49.44 1.75 16.25
N ARG A 8 48.31 1.27 15.73
CA ARG A 8 47.05 1.15 16.47
C ARG A 8 46.74 -0.31 16.79
N MET A 9 47.26 -0.82 17.91
CA MET A 9 46.76 -2.07 18.46
C MET A 9 45.57 -1.82 19.43
N PRO A 10 44.61 -2.75 19.53
CA PRO A 10 43.24 -2.44 19.97
C PRO A 10 43.05 -2.24 21.49
N ASP A 11 43.80 -2.98 22.30
CA ASP A 11 43.54 -3.12 23.74
C ASP A 11 44.58 -2.42 24.63
N LYS A 12 45.49 -1.68 23.99
CA LYS A 12 46.51 -0.90 24.69
C LYS A 12 46.65 0.44 23.99
N GLU A 13 46.67 1.52 24.77
CA GLU A 13 47.02 2.84 24.26
C GLU A 13 48.30 2.71 23.41
N PRO A 14 48.38 3.31 22.20
CA PRO A 14 49.50 3.13 21.26
C PRO A 14 50.87 3.28 21.90
N TRP A 15 50.96 4.17 22.88
CA TRP A 15 52.15 4.40 23.68
C TRP A 15 52.45 3.27 24.68
N MET A 16 51.49 2.51 25.21
CA MET A 16 51.76 1.34 26.05
C MET A 16 52.44 0.20 25.28
N ILE A 17 52.22 0.12 23.96
CA ILE A 17 52.87 -0.85 23.07
C ILE A 17 54.26 -0.38 22.67
N LEU A 18 54.34 0.90 22.31
CA LEU A 18 55.49 1.46 21.63
C LEU A 18 56.45 2.17 22.58
N ILE A 19 56.05 2.66 23.75
CA ILE A 19 56.97 3.32 24.69
C ILE A 19 57.97 2.33 25.27
N PRO A 20 57.61 1.18 25.87
CA PRO A 20 58.62 0.27 26.41
C PRO A 20 59.61 -0.16 25.32
N ALA A 21 59.08 -0.35 24.10
CA ALA A 21 59.84 -0.63 22.90
C ALA A 21 60.75 0.53 22.49
N LEU A 22 60.24 1.77 22.32
CA LEU A 22 60.94 2.93 21.74
C LEU A 22 61.73 3.76 22.74
N SER A 23 61.31 3.85 24.01
CA SER A 23 62.16 4.40 25.09
C SER A 23 63.46 3.61 25.20
N GLY A 24 63.42 2.32 24.83
CA GLY A 24 64.51 1.47 24.35
C GLY A 24 65.62 2.17 23.55
N PHE A 25 65.19 2.94 22.55
CA PHE A 25 65.98 3.34 21.38
C PHE A 25 66.21 4.85 21.29
N VAL A 26 65.28 5.69 21.77
CA VAL A 26 65.38 7.17 21.79
C VAL A 26 66.32 7.66 22.92
N GLY A 27 67.33 6.84 23.25
CA GLY A 27 68.35 7.12 24.24
C GLY A 27 68.15 6.46 25.61
N GLY A 28 67.10 5.69 25.87
CA GLY A 28 66.74 5.30 27.25
C GLY A 28 66.66 3.80 27.58
N GLY A 29 66.89 2.86 26.67
CA GLY A 29 66.67 1.45 27.01
C GLY A 29 67.64 0.44 26.44
N GLU A 30 67.24 -0.83 26.49
CA GLU A 30 68.16 -1.92 26.81
C GLU A 30 69.23 -2.16 25.74
N GLU A 31 68.92 -2.00 24.45
CA GLU A 31 69.92 -2.12 23.39
C GLU A 31 70.93 -0.98 23.41
N VAL A 32 70.49 0.28 23.58
CA VAL A 32 71.36 1.45 23.67
C VAL A 32 72.21 1.38 24.94
N LYS A 33 71.62 0.99 26.07
CA LYS A 33 72.33 0.74 27.33
C LYS A 33 73.36 -0.37 27.17
N ASN A 34 72.99 -1.51 26.57
CA ASN A 34 73.92 -2.60 26.29
C ASN A 34 75.02 -2.21 25.31
N ALA A 35 74.71 -1.39 24.29
CA ALA A 35 75.68 -0.89 23.33
C ALA A 35 76.69 0.04 24.00
N LEU A 36 76.22 0.98 24.84
CA LEU A 36 77.07 1.86 25.64
C LEU A 36 77.91 1.06 26.64
N VAL A 37 77.31 0.09 27.34
CA VAL A 37 77.99 -0.79 28.30
C VAL A 37 79.06 -1.63 27.62
N LYS A 38 78.72 -2.34 26.54
CA LYS A 38 79.66 -3.19 25.78
C LYS A 38 80.73 -2.33 25.11
N GLY A 39 80.36 -1.16 24.58
CA GLY A 39 81.28 -0.18 23.99
C GLY A 39 82.29 0.34 25.01
N LEU A 40 81.83 0.78 26.19
CA LEU A 40 82.68 1.19 27.31
C LEU A 40 83.61 0.04 27.74
N GLN A 41 83.07 -1.15 27.97
CA GLN A 41 83.86 -2.31 28.39
C GLN A 41 84.91 -2.70 27.35
N SER A 42 84.52 -2.72 26.08
CA SER A 42 85.39 -3.02 24.94
C SER A 42 86.51 -2.01 24.81
N ASN A 43 86.19 -0.71 24.86
CA ASN A 43 87.18 0.37 24.77
C ASN A 43 88.16 0.35 25.93
N VAL A 44 87.70 0.18 27.17
CA VAL A 44 88.60 0.10 28.34
C VAL A 44 89.55 -1.09 28.23
N ASN A 45 89.07 -2.26 27.77
CA ASN A 45 89.92 -3.43 27.54
C ASN A 45 90.93 -3.23 26.41
N GLN A 46 90.56 -2.49 25.38
CA GLN A 46 91.44 -2.16 24.26
C GLN A 46 92.51 -1.16 24.67
N LEU A 47 92.13 -0.10 25.40
CA LEU A 47 93.04 0.88 25.96
C LEU A 47 94.07 0.24 26.90
N ASP A 48 93.65 -0.69 27.79
CA ASP A 48 94.57 -1.45 28.66
C ASP A 48 95.60 -2.26 27.84
N LYS A 49 95.16 -2.93 26.76
CA LYS A 49 96.07 -3.68 25.88
C LYS A 49 97.04 -2.76 25.13
N LEU A 50 96.57 -1.63 24.59
CA LEU A 50 97.37 -0.69 23.82
C LEU A 50 98.41 0.01 24.70
N LEU A 51 98.03 0.44 25.90
CA LEU A 51 98.96 1.06 26.84
C LEU A 51 100.05 0.08 27.31
N LYS A 52 99.73 -1.20 27.51
CA LYS A 52 100.70 -2.27 27.80
C LYS A 52 101.65 -2.52 26.63
N ALA A 53 101.15 -2.51 25.40
CA ALA A 53 101.97 -2.67 24.20
C ALA A 53 102.89 -1.46 23.97
N SER A 54 102.42 -0.25 24.30
CA SER A 54 103.14 1.01 24.09
C SER A 54 104.32 1.24 25.05
N CYS A 55 104.37 0.55 26.19
CA CYS A 55 105.38 0.80 27.23
C CYS A 55 106.58 -0.17 27.20
N GLY A 56 106.49 -1.33 26.54
CA GLY A 56 107.56 -2.34 26.53
C GLY A 56 108.04 -2.77 27.94
N ASP A 57 109.15 -3.50 28.02
CA ASP A 57 109.71 -4.05 29.27
C ASP A 57 110.29 -2.97 30.23
N GLY A 58 110.19 -1.69 29.87
CA GLY A 58 110.67 -0.54 30.63
C GLY A 58 109.56 0.10 31.47
N LYS A 59 109.55 -0.18 32.77
CA LYS A 59 108.62 0.35 33.78
C LYS A 59 108.32 1.86 33.62
N CYS A 60 107.12 2.19 33.17
CA CYS A 60 106.58 3.55 33.18
C CYS A 60 105.67 3.73 34.41
N HIS A 61 106.28 4.01 35.57
CA HIS A 61 105.63 3.98 36.89
C HIS A 61 104.34 4.84 37.06
N LYS A 62 104.09 5.84 36.20
CA LYS A 62 102.89 6.68 36.26
C LYS A 62 101.69 6.12 35.47
N VAL A 63 101.95 5.38 34.38
CA VAL A 63 100.92 4.78 33.53
C VAL A 63 100.29 3.56 34.21
N ASP A 64 101.08 2.80 34.97
CA ASP A 64 100.61 1.60 35.70
C ASP A 64 99.54 1.92 36.77
N GLU A 65 99.64 3.08 37.44
CA GLU A 65 98.68 3.48 38.46
C GLU A 65 97.35 3.99 37.87
N ALA A 66 97.40 4.67 36.72
CA ALA A 66 96.22 5.04 35.94
C ALA A 66 95.50 3.80 35.39
N ILE A 67 96.25 2.81 34.87
CA ILE A 67 95.72 1.53 34.39
C ILE A 67 95.05 0.75 35.51
N LYS A 68 95.65 0.68 36.70
CA LYS A 68 95.06 -0.02 37.85
C LYS A 68 93.72 0.62 38.25
N LYS A 69 93.65 1.96 38.31
CA LYS A 69 92.40 2.69 38.59
C LYS A 69 91.35 2.47 37.50
N LEU A 70 91.74 2.47 36.21
CA LEU A 70 90.83 2.18 35.09
C LEU A 70 90.29 0.74 35.14
N ASN A 71 91.14 -0.25 35.44
CA ASN A 71 90.73 -1.65 35.57
C ASN A 71 89.83 -1.90 36.80
N GLU A 72 90.11 -1.26 37.94
CA GLU A 72 89.25 -1.29 39.13
C GLU A 72 87.87 -0.68 38.84
N VAL A 73 87.84 0.43 38.10
CA VAL A 73 86.60 1.06 37.63
C VAL A 73 85.85 0.16 36.65
N ASN A 74 86.54 -0.51 35.72
CA ASN A 74 85.94 -1.42 34.75
C ASN A 74 85.28 -2.64 35.43
N GLU A 75 85.94 -3.27 36.40
CA GLU A 75 85.36 -4.38 37.16
C GLU A 75 84.22 -3.93 38.08
N SER A 76 84.27 -2.72 38.64
CA SER A 76 83.16 -2.11 39.40
C SER A 76 81.93 -1.86 38.52
N LEU A 77 82.14 -1.36 37.29
CA LEU A 77 81.11 -1.17 36.29
C LEU A 77 80.47 -2.52 35.91
N LYS A 78 81.29 -3.52 35.58
CA LYS A 78 80.88 -4.89 35.21
C LYS A 78 80.08 -5.61 36.30
N ASN A 79 80.43 -5.42 37.57
CA ASN A 79 79.71 -6.02 38.69
C ASN A 79 78.35 -5.34 38.94
N LYS A 80 78.27 -4.01 38.87
CA LYS A 80 77.01 -3.27 39.04
C LYS A 80 76.02 -3.47 37.90
N LEU A 81 76.51 -3.84 36.71
CA LEU A 81 75.69 -4.13 35.53
C LEU A 81 75.22 -5.60 35.45
N LYS A 82 75.77 -6.50 36.28
CA LYS A 82 75.33 -7.90 36.39
C LYS A 82 74.14 -8.10 37.34
N ASP A 83 73.83 -7.13 38.19
CA ASP A 83 72.65 -7.18 39.05
C ASP A 83 71.39 -6.88 38.24
N GLU A 84 70.77 -7.94 37.72
CA GLU A 84 69.43 -7.93 37.13
C GLU A 84 68.37 -7.49 38.16
N GLN A 85 68.17 -6.19 38.39
CA GLN A 85 66.98 -5.72 39.11
C GLN A 85 66.37 -4.46 38.49
N LYS A 86 65.33 -4.70 37.66
CA LYS A 86 64.03 -3.99 37.46
C LYS A 86 63.90 -2.46 37.64
N THR A 87 64.98 -1.71 37.78
CA THR A 87 64.98 -0.26 37.96
C THR A 87 65.87 0.35 36.89
N PRO A 88 65.46 1.42 36.18
CA PRO A 88 66.30 2.08 35.19
C PRO A 88 67.59 2.52 35.85
N VAL A 89 68.68 1.84 35.52
CA VAL A 89 70.01 2.19 36.01
C VAL A 89 70.39 3.55 35.43
N ASN A 90 70.47 4.59 36.27
CA ASN A 90 70.92 5.91 35.86
C ASN A 90 72.43 5.84 35.54
N LEU A 91 72.75 5.79 34.24
CA LEU A 91 74.13 5.64 33.75
C LEU A 91 75.00 6.81 34.22
N THR A 92 74.41 8.00 34.32
CA THR A 92 75.07 9.22 34.80
C THR A 92 75.49 9.11 36.28
N GLU A 93 74.67 8.46 37.11
CA GLU A 93 74.95 8.19 38.53
C GLU A 93 76.06 7.13 38.69
N ILE A 94 76.13 6.15 37.79
CA ILE A 94 77.22 5.17 37.78
C ILE A 94 78.54 5.80 37.35
N LEU A 95 78.55 6.56 36.25
CA LEU A 95 79.74 7.23 35.72
C LEU A 95 80.33 8.23 36.73
N SER A 96 79.48 8.96 37.44
CA SER A 96 79.89 9.87 38.52
C SER A 96 80.44 9.12 39.74
N LYS A 97 79.79 8.04 40.19
CA LYS A 97 80.31 7.18 41.28
C LYS A 97 81.65 6.51 40.94
N CYS A 98 81.91 6.24 39.66
CA CYS A 98 83.15 5.66 39.17
C CYS A 98 84.27 6.69 38.88
N LYS A 99 84.02 7.99 39.09
CA LYS A 99 84.95 9.11 38.83
C LYS A 99 85.45 9.21 37.37
N LEU A 100 84.72 8.68 36.39
CA LEU A 100 85.07 8.74 34.96
C LEU A 100 84.62 10.04 34.29
N ASN A 101 84.69 11.19 34.99
CA ASN A 101 84.23 12.45 34.40
C ASN A 101 85.28 12.99 33.39
N PRO A 102 84.89 13.28 32.14
CA PRO A 102 85.77 13.87 31.13
C PRO A 102 86.55 15.10 31.62
N SER A 103 85.93 15.95 32.45
CA SER A 103 86.50 17.26 32.76
C SER A 103 87.38 17.33 34.02
N VAL A 104 87.38 16.32 34.90
CA VAL A 104 88.09 16.37 36.21
C VAL A 104 88.62 15.00 36.70
N GLY A 105 88.46 13.94 35.90
CA GLY A 105 88.76 12.56 36.31
C GLY A 105 90.11 12.02 35.83
N PRO A 106 90.42 10.74 36.12
CA PRO A 106 91.63 10.04 35.66
C PRO A 106 91.80 10.01 34.13
N LEU A 107 90.71 10.13 33.38
CA LEU A 107 90.71 10.17 31.92
C LEU A 107 91.40 11.42 31.37
N ASN A 108 91.15 12.59 31.95
CA ASN A 108 91.78 13.84 31.50
C ASN A 108 93.29 13.85 31.78
N GLN A 109 93.71 13.33 32.93
CA GLN A 109 95.13 13.19 33.27
C GLN A 109 95.85 12.26 32.29
N LEU A 110 95.22 11.15 31.91
CA LEU A 110 95.74 10.23 30.92
C LEU A 110 95.78 10.86 29.52
N ASN A 111 94.79 11.70 29.20
CA ASN A 111 94.71 12.44 27.95
C ASN A 111 95.88 13.40 27.76
N ASP A 112 96.15 14.22 28.79
CA ASP A 112 97.26 15.16 28.81
C ASP A 112 98.60 14.42 28.65
N GLU A 113 98.80 13.32 29.38
CA GLU A 113 100.03 12.53 29.34
C GLU A 113 100.28 11.84 27.98
N ILE A 114 99.23 11.26 27.36
CA ILE A 114 99.36 10.63 26.03
C ILE A 114 99.63 11.70 24.97
N THR A 115 98.94 12.83 25.03
CA THR A 115 99.10 13.95 24.08
C THR A 115 100.53 14.51 24.14
N GLU A 116 101.07 14.71 25.35
CA GLU A 116 102.46 15.18 25.54
C GLU A 116 103.49 14.17 24.98
N LYS A 117 103.22 12.86 25.11
CA LYS A 117 104.09 11.81 24.55
C LYS A 117 104.04 11.80 23.01
N ILE A 118 102.87 11.95 22.42
CA ILE A 118 102.69 12.03 20.95
C ILE A 118 103.47 13.22 20.39
N GLU A 119 103.35 14.40 21.02
CA GLU A 119 104.04 15.61 20.60
C GLU A 119 105.56 15.45 20.67
N LYS A 120 106.08 14.88 21.77
CA LYS A 120 107.52 14.58 21.91
C LYS A 120 108.01 13.59 20.86
N LEU A 121 107.23 12.55 20.54
CA LEU A 121 107.58 11.58 19.50
C LEU A 121 107.58 12.21 18.11
N ASN A 122 106.57 13.01 17.78
CA ASN A 122 106.50 13.76 16.52
C ASN A 122 107.69 14.72 16.34
N GLN A 123 108.07 15.43 17.41
CA GLN A 123 109.24 16.31 17.40
C GLN A 123 110.53 15.50 17.17
N ARG A 124 110.69 14.37 17.86
CA ARG A 124 111.84 13.47 17.72
C ARG A 124 111.97 12.87 16.31
N ILE A 125 110.83 12.46 15.72
CA ILE A 125 110.79 11.93 14.35
C ILE A 125 111.14 13.03 13.34
N SER A 126 110.63 14.24 13.54
CA SER A 126 110.93 15.40 12.68
C SER A 126 112.41 15.81 12.75
N GLU A 127 113.01 15.79 13.94
CA GLU A 127 114.45 16.02 14.15
C GLU A 127 115.29 14.96 13.42
N LEU A 128 114.91 13.68 13.51
CA LEU A 128 115.63 12.58 12.84
C LEU A 128 115.46 12.64 11.31
N LYS A 129 114.29 13.03 10.79
CA LYS A 129 114.05 13.23 9.35
C LYS A 129 114.89 14.38 8.77
N LYS A 130 115.21 15.41 9.57
CA LYS A 130 116.06 16.55 9.17
C LYS A 130 117.56 16.20 9.10
N GLN A 131 118.02 15.10 9.72
CA GLN A 131 119.44 14.69 9.77
C GLN A 131 119.91 13.89 8.53
N HIS A 132 119.45 14.25 7.33
CA HIS A 132 119.74 13.55 6.07
C HIS A 132 121.21 13.74 5.62
N ASN A 133 122.06 12.74 5.85
CA ASN A 133 123.41 12.60 5.25
C ASN A 133 123.70 11.11 4.98
N ASP A 134 124.42 10.81 3.89
CA ASP A 134 124.50 9.48 3.24
C ASP A 134 125.00 8.32 4.15
N ASP A 135 125.77 8.59 5.21
CA ASP A 135 126.30 7.56 6.12
C ASP A 135 125.34 7.12 7.25
N ASN A 136 124.29 7.90 7.57
CA ASN A 136 123.36 7.61 8.69
C ASN A 136 122.01 7.06 8.25
N ASN A 137 121.79 6.87 6.94
CA ASN A 137 120.47 6.62 6.37
C ASN A 137 119.82 5.32 6.90
N SER A 138 120.56 4.20 7.00
CA SER A 138 119.97 2.94 7.50
C SER A 138 119.72 2.90 9.01
N LYS A 139 120.55 3.58 9.82
CA LYS A 139 120.38 3.69 11.28
C LYS A 139 119.25 4.65 11.65
N ASN A 140 119.12 5.77 10.94
CA ASN A 140 118.02 6.72 11.17
C ASN A 140 116.70 6.13 10.68
N ALA A 141 116.66 5.43 9.54
CA ALA A 141 115.46 4.73 9.07
C ALA A 141 114.95 3.69 10.09
N SER A 142 115.83 2.81 10.59
CA SER A 142 115.49 1.82 11.62
C SER A 142 114.94 2.46 12.91
N LYS A 143 115.47 3.61 13.32
CA LYS A 143 115.07 4.30 14.55
C LYS A 143 113.78 5.11 14.36
N ILE A 144 113.60 5.70 13.19
CA ILE A 144 112.35 6.34 12.76
C ILE A 144 111.23 5.28 12.69
N ASP A 145 111.48 4.09 12.14
CA ASP A 145 110.50 2.99 12.11
C ASP A 145 110.08 2.56 13.52
N LYS A 146 111.02 2.49 14.47
CA LYS A 146 110.72 2.17 15.86
C LYS A 146 109.88 3.27 16.53
N LEU A 147 110.27 4.54 16.35
CA LEU A 147 109.53 5.68 16.88
C LEU A 147 108.15 5.84 16.23
N ASN A 148 108.01 5.50 14.94
CA ASN A 148 106.73 5.48 14.24
C ASN A 148 105.81 4.40 14.77
N LYS A 149 106.34 3.21 15.11
CA LYS A 149 105.55 2.15 15.78
C LYS A 149 105.08 2.57 17.17
N ASP A 150 105.95 3.23 17.95
CA ASP A 150 105.59 3.76 19.27
C ASP A 150 104.56 4.90 19.14
N LEU A 151 104.72 5.78 18.15
CA LEU A 151 103.77 6.85 17.83
C LEU A 151 102.41 6.28 17.40
N GLN A 152 102.39 5.26 16.54
CA GLN A 152 101.16 4.55 16.15
C GLN A 152 100.47 3.91 17.35
N SER A 153 101.21 3.33 18.29
CA SER A 153 100.67 2.74 19.52
C SER A 153 100.07 3.81 20.46
N HIS A 154 100.73 4.95 20.60
CA HIS A 154 100.23 6.07 21.40
C HIS A 154 99.02 6.77 20.74
N ASN A 155 99.02 6.94 19.42
CA ASN A 155 97.86 7.43 18.66
C ASN A 155 96.66 6.49 18.81
N ALA A 156 96.86 5.17 18.71
CA ALA A 156 95.79 4.20 18.95
C ALA A 156 95.26 4.26 20.40
N SER A 157 96.12 4.55 21.38
CA SER A 157 95.69 4.76 22.77
C SER A 157 94.89 6.06 22.94
N LYS A 158 95.27 7.13 22.23
CA LYS A 158 94.55 8.41 22.19
C LYS A 158 93.17 8.25 21.54
N GLU A 159 93.08 7.58 20.39
CA GLU A 159 91.81 7.24 19.73
C GLU A 159 90.86 6.46 20.64
N SER A 160 91.36 5.45 21.36
CA SER A 160 90.56 4.67 22.30
C SER A 160 90.10 5.50 23.51
N LEU A 161 90.89 6.50 23.93
CA LEU A 161 90.52 7.43 25.00
C LEU A 161 89.48 8.46 24.55
N ASP A 162 89.64 9.02 23.35
CA ASP A 162 88.67 9.96 22.75
C ASP A 162 87.32 9.26 22.52
N THR A 163 87.35 7.99 22.10
CA THR A 163 86.14 7.16 21.98
C THR A 163 85.48 6.93 23.35
N LEU A 164 86.26 6.77 24.42
CA LEU A 164 85.76 6.62 25.78
C LEU A 164 85.14 7.92 26.31
N GLU A 165 85.71 9.07 25.97
CA GLU A 165 85.14 10.39 26.28
C GLU A 165 83.82 10.62 25.54
N ALA A 166 83.77 10.29 24.25
CA ALA A 166 82.55 10.31 23.45
C ALA A 166 81.46 9.41 24.06
N LEU A 167 81.80 8.16 24.42
CA LEU A 167 80.90 7.22 25.11
C LEU A 167 80.33 7.80 26.42
N CYS A 168 81.16 8.46 27.23
CA CYS A 168 80.75 9.15 28.44
C CYS A 168 79.85 10.38 28.15
N GLY A 169 80.06 11.06 27.03
CA GLY A 169 79.21 12.15 26.53
C GLY A 169 77.83 11.64 26.12
N TYR A 170 77.76 10.61 25.27
CA TYR A 170 76.51 9.97 24.87
C TYR A 170 75.71 9.47 26.08
N ALA A 171 76.37 8.85 27.05
CA ALA A 171 75.75 8.39 28.29
C ALA A 171 75.11 9.51 29.14
N LYS A 172 75.61 10.76 29.07
CA LYS A 172 75.01 11.92 29.78
C LYS A 172 73.77 12.47 29.08
N GLU A 173 73.65 12.27 27.77
CA GLU A 173 72.53 12.76 26.95
C GLU A 173 71.34 11.79 26.89
N VAL A 174 71.61 10.51 27.16
CA VAL A 174 70.67 9.37 27.25
C VAL A 174 69.55 9.58 28.29
N ASP A 175 69.82 10.18 29.45
CA ASP A 175 68.86 10.30 30.57
C ASP A 175 67.92 11.53 30.51
N LYS A 176 68.18 12.54 29.65
CA LYS A 176 67.45 13.83 29.70
C LYS A 176 66.10 13.87 28.94
N LYS A 177 65.65 12.79 28.28
CA LYS A 177 64.54 12.84 27.29
C LYS A 177 63.41 11.81 27.48
N SER A 178 63.37 11.00 28.54
CA SER A 178 62.43 9.86 28.63
C SER A 178 60.94 10.27 28.69
N ASP A 179 60.55 11.30 29.44
CA ASP A 179 59.16 11.80 29.49
C ASP A 179 58.69 12.44 28.15
N ASN A 180 59.61 12.77 27.25
CA ASN A 180 59.33 13.39 25.95
C ASN A 180 58.88 12.37 24.89
N THR A 181 59.25 11.09 25.04
CA THR A 181 58.98 10.04 24.03
C THR A 181 57.50 9.66 24.00
N LYS A 182 56.84 9.63 25.17
CA LYS A 182 55.39 9.42 25.27
C LYS A 182 54.61 10.46 24.48
N ASN A 183 54.83 11.71 24.82
CA ASN A 183 54.14 12.84 24.22
C ASN A 183 54.38 12.90 22.70
N LEU A 184 55.59 12.58 22.24
CA LEU A 184 55.92 12.54 20.82
C LEU A 184 55.12 11.47 20.06
N LEU A 185 54.97 10.27 20.63
CA LEU A 185 54.22 9.18 20.02
C LEU A 185 52.71 9.39 20.10
N ASP A 186 52.21 9.95 21.21
CA ASP A 186 50.81 10.34 21.35
C ASP A 186 50.44 11.40 20.30
N ASN A 187 51.35 12.37 20.10
CA ASN A 187 51.18 13.38 19.07
C ASN A 187 51.27 12.80 17.66
N LEU A 188 52.19 11.87 17.38
CA LEU A 188 52.25 11.17 16.09
C LEU A 188 50.93 10.43 15.82
N CYS A 189 50.50 9.59 16.77
CA CYS A 189 49.30 8.78 16.62
C CYS A 189 48.05 9.65 16.49
N GLY A 190 47.93 10.69 17.32
CA GLY A 190 46.83 11.66 17.25
C GLY A 190 46.82 12.47 15.95
N GLY A 191 47.99 12.84 15.42
CA GLY A 191 48.12 13.52 14.12
C GLY A 191 47.69 12.62 12.97
N LEU A 192 48.13 11.37 12.99
CA LEU A 192 47.74 10.35 12.01
C LEU A 192 46.26 9.96 12.13
N GLU A 193 45.68 9.96 13.33
CA GLU A 193 44.25 9.83 13.58
C GLU A 193 43.44 10.95 12.95
N LYS A 194 43.86 12.19 13.12
CA LYS A 194 43.22 13.33 12.45
C LYS A 194 43.37 13.27 10.93
N PHE A 195 44.54 12.87 10.44
CA PHE A 195 44.77 12.70 9.00
C PHE A 195 43.82 11.67 8.39
N LEU A 196 43.63 10.52 9.03
CA LEU A 196 42.66 9.51 8.59
C LEU A 196 41.20 9.91 8.88
N GLY A 197 40.96 10.74 9.88
CA GLY A 197 39.61 11.04 10.39
C GLY A 197 39.07 9.95 11.31
N HIS A 198 39.92 9.34 12.13
CA HIS A 198 39.53 8.27 13.05
C HIS A 198 39.35 8.78 14.47
N SER A 199 38.24 8.41 15.12
CA SER A 199 37.96 8.72 16.52
C SER A 199 37.06 7.66 17.14
N ASN A 200 37.43 7.13 18.32
CA ASN A 200 36.65 6.16 19.09
C ASN A 200 36.16 4.95 18.27
N GLY A 201 37.05 4.40 17.44
CA GLY A 201 36.76 3.26 16.57
C GLY A 201 35.89 3.55 15.37
N ASN A 202 35.64 4.82 15.07
CA ASN A 202 34.84 5.27 13.94
C ASN A 202 35.67 6.14 13.01
N TYR A 203 35.57 5.94 11.70
CA TYR A 203 35.98 6.96 10.73
C TYR A 203 34.86 8.00 10.61
N THR A 204 35.17 9.26 10.91
CA THR A 204 34.21 10.37 10.98
C THR A 204 33.98 11.04 9.63
N GLY A 205 34.85 10.79 8.64
CA GLY A 205 34.85 11.50 7.37
C GLY A 205 35.35 12.94 7.47
N GLU A 206 36.02 13.30 8.57
CA GLU A 206 36.73 14.58 8.70
C GLU A 206 38.13 14.54 8.10
N GLY A 207 38.74 13.37 7.99
CA GLY A 207 40.04 13.15 7.36
C GLY A 207 39.92 12.48 6.00
N ILE A 208 40.98 11.81 5.54
CA ILE A 208 41.03 11.23 4.18
C ILE A 208 40.18 9.98 3.98
N VAL A 209 39.69 9.32 5.04
CA VAL A 209 38.84 8.13 4.95
C VAL A 209 37.38 8.54 4.99
N TYR A 210 36.53 7.90 4.19
CA TYR A 210 35.08 8.17 4.21
C TYR A 210 34.46 7.69 5.53
N SER A 211 33.37 8.34 5.93
CA SER A 211 32.72 8.12 7.23
C SER A 211 31.99 6.77 7.29
N ASP A 212 32.16 6.04 8.40
CA ASP A 212 31.48 4.75 8.61
C ASP A 212 29.96 4.94 8.71
N LEU A 213 29.53 6.02 9.39
CA LEU A 213 28.13 6.40 9.52
C LEU A 213 27.52 6.72 8.14
N ASP A 214 28.23 7.51 7.34
CA ASP A 214 27.80 7.83 5.98
C ASP A 214 27.74 6.56 5.12
N ARG A 215 28.64 5.59 5.32
CA ARG A 215 28.62 4.32 4.60
C ARG A 215 27.39 3.47 4.89
N LEU A 216 26.97 3.39 6.16
CA LEU A 216 25.73 2.70 6.53
C LEU A 216 24.50 3.43 5.97
N CYS A 217 24.47 4.77 6.03
CA CYS A 217 23.42 5.58 5.40
C CYS A 217 23.33 5.29 3.89
N ASP A 218 24.46 5.31 3.19
CA ASP A 218 24.56 5.04 1.76
C ASP A 218 24.07 3.61 1.44
N GLY A 219 24.43 2.62 2.26
CA GLY A 219 23.94 1.25 2.14
C GLY A 219 22.41 1.15 2.22
N VAL A 220 21.79 1.73 3.26
CA VAL A 220 20.33 1.70 3.44
C VAL A 220 19.62 2.45 2.29
N MET A 221 20.15 3.61 1.87
CA MET A 221 19.61 4.34 0.73
C MET A 221 19.73 3.55 -0.59
N SER A 222 20.82 2.80 -0.77
CA SER A 222 21.02 1.95 -1.94
C SER A 222 20.05 0.77 -1.97
N PHE A 223 19.77 0.14 -0.82
CA PHE A 223 18.71 -0.86 -0.68
C PHE A 223 17.36 -0.30 -1.15
N LEU A 224 16.96 0.85 -0.59
CA LEU A 224 15.71 1.52 -0.94
C LEU A 224 15.64 1.86 -2.43
N LEU A 225 16.73 2.39 -2.98
CA LEU A 225 16.81 2.75 -4.40
C LEU A 225 16.56 1.55 -5.30
N GLN A 226 17.18 0.41 -4.99
CA GLN A 226 17.01 -0.79 -5.81
C GLN A 226 15.64 -1.43 -5.64
N CYS A 227 15.05 -1.39 -4.44
CA CYS A 227 13.65 -1.79 -4.27
C CYS A 227 12.72 -0.94 -5.17
N LEU A 228 12.89 0.40 -5.19
CA LEU A 228 12.08 1.27 -6.03
C LEU A 228 12.32 1.02 -7.54
N LYS A 229 13.58 0.84 -7.97
CA LYS A 229 13.93 0.54 -9.37
C LYS A 229 13.38 -0.81 -9.81
N GLY A 230 13.47 -1.83 -8.96
CA GLY A 230 13.01 -3.19 -9.27
C GLY A 230 11.49 -3.29 -9.50
N SER A 231 10.71 -2.37 -8.95
CA SER A 231 9.25 -2.29 -9.17
C SER A 231 8.81 -1.00 -9.86
N GLN A 232 9.70 -0.33 -10.60
CA GLN A 232 9.42 0.99 -11.17
C GLN A 232 8.18 0.99 -12.08
N THR A 233 7.95 -0.07 -12.87
CA THR A 233 6.77 -0.19 -13.74
C THR A 233 5.46 -0.15 -12.93
N LEU A 234 5.35 -0.96 -11.87
CA LEU A 234 4.19 -0.97 -10.98
C LEU A 234 4.01 0.37 -10.28
N LEU A 235 5.10 0.90 -9.71
CA LEU A 235 5.04 2.15 -8.95
C LEU A 235 4.66 3.34 -9.84
N SER A 236 5.18 3.41 -11.07
CA SER A 236 4.92 4.50 -12.01
C SER A 236 3.54 4.44 -12.66
N HIS A 237 2.93 3.25 -12.76
CA HIS A 237 1.53 3.10 -13.17
C HIS A 237 0.58 3.87 -12.26
N TYR A 238 0.81 3.79 -10.95
CA TYR A 238 0.00 4.49 -9.94
C TYR A 238 0.53 5.89 -9.64
N TYR A 239 1.84 6.13 -9.69
CA TYR A 239 2.44 7.42 -9.39
C TYR A 239 3.64 7.71 -10.30
N PRO A 240 3.42 8.34 -11.47
CA PRO A 240 4.49 8.60 -12.45
C PRO A 240 5.70 9.38 -11.91
N GLU A 241 5.45 10.29 -10.95
CA GLU A 241 6.47 11.06 -10.24
C GLU A 241 7.41 10.19 -9.38
N ILE A 242 7.14 8.89 -9.19
CA ILE A 242 8.09 7.97 -8.55
C ILE A 242 9.43 7.94 -9.28
N THR A 243 9.45 8.18 -10.59
CA THR A 243 10.70 8.28 -11.37
C THR A 243 11.58 9.42 -10.86
N ARG A 244 10.95 10.55 -10.50
CA ARG A 244 11.65 11.67 -9.87
C ARG A 244 12.11 11.32 -8.46
N THR A 245 11.30 10.61 -7.66
CA THR A 245 11.73 10.08 -6.35
C THR A 245 12.98 9.21 -6.47
N ILE A 246 13.02 8.31 -7.45
CA ILE A 246 14.17 7.43 -7.74
C ILE A 246 15.41 8.28 -8.09
N SER A 247 15.29 9.23 -9.02
CA SER A 247 16.42 10.09 -9.41
C SER A 247 16.92 10.98 -8.28
N GLU A 248 16.01 11.54 -7.46
CA GLU A 248 16.37 12.36 -6.31
C GLU A 248 17.09 11.53 -5.23
N LEU A 249 16.62 10.32 -4.95
CA LEU A 249 17.29 9.39 -4.01
C LEU A 249 18.67 8.99 -4.53
N GLU A 250 18.78 8.61 -5.80
CA GLU A 250 20.05 8.28 -6.44
C GLU A 250 21.07 9.42 -6.33
N GLY A 251 20.61 10.67 -6.47
CA GLY A 251 21.42 11.87 -6.28
C GLY A 251 21.89 12.13 -4.84
N LYS A 252 21.31 11.45 -3.84
CA LYS A 252 21.68 11.59 -2.41
C LYS A 252 22.70 10.55 -1.95
N ILE A 253 22.83 9.42 -2.64
CA ILE A 253 23.77 8.35 -2.29
C ILE A 253 25.20 8.79 -2.58
N GLY A 254 26.10 8.55 -1.62
CA GLY A 254 27.51 8.84 -1.75
C GLY A 254 27.82 10.34 -1.70
N LYS A 255 27.05 11.11 -0.93
CA LYS A 255 27.31 12.56 -0.72
C LYS A 255 27.99 12.88 0.61
N GLY A 256 28.03 11.92 1.53
CA GLY A 256 28.59 12.07 2.87
C GLY A 256 27.97 13.21 3.68
N SER A 257 26.64 13.38 3.53
CA SER A 257 25.84 14.44 4.13
C SER A 257 25.36 14.11 5.56
N GLY A 258 25.89 13.05 6.16
CA GLY A 258 25.54 12.57 7.48
C GLY A 258 24.08 12.17 7.61
N VAL A 259 23.62 12.14 8.86
CA VAL A 259 22.24 11.80 9.22
C VAL A 259 21.24 12.83 8.70
N VAL A 260 21.67 14.08 8.46
CA VAL A 260 20.82 15.11 7.85
C VAL A 260 20.47 14.73 6.41
N GLY A 261 21.46 14.43 5.57
CA GLY A 261 21.22 14.02 4.19
C GLY A 261 20.48 12.69 4.10
N PHE A 262 20.79 11.74 5.00
CA PHE A 262 20.04 10.48 5.11
C PHE A 262 18.55 10.73 5.41
N ARG A 263 18.25 11.59 6.40
CA ARG A 263 16.88 11.96 6.75
C ARG A 263 16.12 12.61 5.60
N GLU A 264 16.79 13.47 4.83
CA GLU A 264 16.21 14.05 3.61
C GLU A 264 15.87 12.98 2.58
N ALA A 265 16.79 12.03 2.35
CA ALA A 265 16.59 10.92 1.42
C ALA A 265 15.43 10.01 1.83
N ILE A 266 15.32 9.65 3.12
CA ILE A 266 14.16 8.91 3.64
C ILE A 266 12.86 9.69 3.39
N GLY A 267 12.85 11.00 3.64
CA GLY A 267 11.70 11.85 3.37
C GLY A 267 11.31 11.94 1.90
N ILE A 268 12.25 11.76 0.96
CA ILE A 268 11.99 11.67 -0.49
C ILE A 268 11.27 10.36 -0.79
N VAL A 269 11.77 9.24 -0.27
CA VAL A 269 11.18 7.89 -0.45
C VAL A 269 9.76 7.84 0.12
N GLN A 270 9.56 8.28 1.36
CA GLN A 270 8.24 8.30 2.01
C GLN A 270 7.23 9.13 1.21
N ARG A 271 7.65 10.27 0.67
CA ARG A 271 6.77 11.12 -0.15
C ARG A 271 6.34 10.41 -1.43
N GLY A 272 7.28 9.72 -2.09
CA GLY A 272 6.99 8.92 -3.27
C GLY A 272 6.04 7.75 -2.99
N LEU A 273 6.29 6.99 -1.93
CA LEU A 273 5.47 5.84 -1.54
C LEU A 273 4.07 6.24 -1.08
N ARG A 274 3.92 7.35 -0.35
CA ARG A 274 2.61 7.92 0.01
C ARG A 274 1.83 8.40 -1.21
N GLY A 275 2.53 9.00 -2.19
CA GLY A 275 1.93 9.37 -3.47
C GLY A 275 1.39 8.15 -4.22
N TYR A 276 2.20 7.09 -4.29
CA TYR A 276 1.81 5.78 -4.81
C TYR A 276 0.59 5.18 -4.10
N GLU A 277 0.63 5.06 -2.76
CA GLU A 277 -0.44 4.43 -1.98
C GLU A 277 -1.76 5.19 -2.08
N SER A 278 -1.71 6.53 -2.15
CA SER A 278 -2.88 7.39 -2.32
C SER A 278 -3.58 7.15 -3.66
N VAL A 279 -2.83 7.12 -4.76
CA VAL A 279 -3.43 6.91 -6.10
C VAL A 279 -3.87 5.45 -6.28
N LEU A 280 -3.11 4.48 -5.76
CA LEU A 280 -3.54 3.08 -5.71
C LEU A 280 -4.89 2.96 -5.00
N SER A 281 -5.03 3.55 -3.81
CA SER A 281 -6.29 3.53 -3.06
C SER A 281 -7.42 4.20 -3.82
N THR A 282 -7.18 5.39 -4.40
CA THR A 282 -8.19 6.11 -5.19
C THR A 282 -8.71 5.27 -6.36
N LYS A 283 -7.83 4.59 -7.09
CA LYS A 283 -8.22 3.74 -8.23
C LYS A 283 -8.96 2.48 -7.78
N THR A 284 -8.50 1.81 -6.71
CA THR A 284 -9.19 0.63 -6.18
C THR A 284 -10.57 0.98 -5.62
N ASP A 285 -10.67 2.11 -4.91
CA ASP A 285 -11.94 2.61 -4.35
C ASP A 285 -12.89 3.06 -5.47
N GLY A 286 -12.34 3.47 -6.63
CA GLY A 286 -13.12 3.76 -7.83
C GLY A 286 -13.95 2.56 -8.29
N VAL A 287 -13.38 1.35 -8.32
CA VAL A 287 -14.08 0.12 -8.73
C VAL A 287 -15.24 -0.19 -7.77
N THR A 288 -14.98 -0.13 -6.47
CA THR A 288 -15.97 -0.46 -5.42
C THR A 288 -17.05 0.62 -5.32
N SER A 289 -16.71 1.88 -5.58
CA SER A 289 -17.67 3.00 -5.66
C SER A 289 -18.63 2.85 -6.85
N GLN A 290 -18.16 2.40 -8.02
CA GLN A 290 -19.03 2.14 -9.17
C GLN A 290 -20.03 1.02 -8.87
N LEU A 291 -19.59 -0.05 -8.22
CA LEU A 291 -20.47 -1.13 -7.76
C LEU A 291 -21.48 -0.66 -6.71
N THR A 292 -21.04 0.18 -5.77
CA THR A 292 -21.93 0.78 -4.76
C THR A 292 -22.99 1.67 -5.42
N SER A 293 -22.62 2.43 -6.45
CA SER A 293 -23.56 3.22 -7.26
C SER A 293 -24.56 2.32 -8.00
N LEU A 294 -24.10 1.22 -8.59
CA LEU A 294 -24.99 0.24 -9.25
C LEU A 294 -26.00 -0.35 -8.25
N ILE A 295 -25.56 -0.72 -7.04
CA ILE A 295 -26.45 -1.19 -5.97
C ILE A 295 -27.48 -0.13 -5.59
N ALA A 296 -27.09 1.15 -5.52
CA ALA A 296 -28.00 2.26 -5.26
C ALA A 296 -29.05 2.40 -6.38
N THR A 297 -28.64 2.38 -7.65
CA THR A 297 -29.56 2.40 -8.80
C THR A 297 -30.56 1.24 -8.77
N ILE A 298 -30.09 0.03 -8.44
CA ILE A 298 -30.95 -1.15 -8.28
C ILE A 298 -31.96 -0.94 -7.13
N SER A 299 -31.51 -0.37 -6.02
CA SER A 299 -32.36 -0.09 -4.85
C SER A 299 -33.42 0.96 -5.14
N GLU A 300 -33.08 2.02 -5.90
CA GLU A 300 -34.03 3.01 -6.37
C GLU A 300 -35.09 2.39 -7.25
N LEU A 301 -34.70 1.57 -8.23
CA LEU A 301 -35.65 0.85 -9.08
C LEU A 301 -36.54 -0.08 -8.25
N ASN A 302 -36.01 -0.73 -7.21
CA ASN A 302 -36.82 -1.56 -6.32
C ASN A 302 -37.94 -0.78 -5.61
N ASN A 303 -37.73 0.51 -5.30
CA ASN A 303 -38.76 1.37 -4.71
C ASN A 303 -39.88 1.74 -5.69
N GLU A 304 -39.58 1.84 -6.99
CA GLU A 304 -40.56 2.17 -8.03
C GLU A 304 -41.64 1.08 -8.18
N PHE A 305 -41.33 -0.19 -7.86
CA PHE A 305 -42.28 -1.30 -7.93
C PHE A 305 -43.55 -1.10 -7.08
N ASN A 306 -43.48 -0.31 -6.02
CA ASN A 306 -44.63 -0.04 -5.15
C ASN A 306 -45.81 0.58 -5.93
N ASN A 307 -45.52 1.40 -6.94
CA ASN A 307 -46.53 2.14 -7.70
C ASN A 307 -46.88 1.51 -9.06
N MET A 308 -46.12 0.50 -9.50
CA MET A 308 -46.29 -0.11 -10.83
C MET A 308 -47.66 -0.74 -11.06
N HIS A 309 -48.36 -1.20 -10.02
CA HIS A 309 -49.70 -1.76 -10.12
C HIS A 309 -50.77 -0.79 -10.67
N THR A 310 -50.45 0.51 -10.72
CA THR A 310 -51.31 1.57 -11.28
C THR A 310 -51.01 1.88 -12.75
N MET A 311 -49.92 1.31 -13.29
CA MET A 311 -49.41 1.57 -14.63
C MET A 311 -49.75 0.40 -15.56
N SER A 312 -50.03 0.68 -16.83
CA SER A 312 -50.17 -0.36 -17.85
C SER A 312 -48.89 -1.19 -17.95
N LEU A 313 -48.98 -2.45 -18.37
CA LEU A 313 -47.79 -3.30 -18.55
C LEU A 313 -46.78 -2.64 -19.52
N SER A 314 -47.31 -1.99 -20.56
CA SER A 314 -46.52 -1.26 -21.54
C SER A 314 -45.78 -0.06 -20.94
N ASP A 315 -46.42 0.69 -20.04
CA ASP A 315 -45.79 1.82 -19.34
C ASP A 315 -44.77 1.35 -18.31
N GLN A 316 -45.06 0.26 -17.58
CA GLN A 316 -44.09 -0.36 -16.64
C GLN A 316 -42.79 -0.73 -17.37
N LEU A 317 -42.89 -1.33 -18.56
CA LEU A 317 -41.73 -1.68 -19.37
C LEU A 317 -41.01 -0.47 -19.94
N ASN A 318 -41.70 0.35 -20.73
CA ASN A 318 -41.04 1.34 -21.58
C ASN A 318 -40.67 2.62 -20.83
N ASN A 319 -41.44 3.02 -19.82
CA ASN A 319 -41.22 4.29 -19.12
C ASN A 319 -40.42 4.12 -17.82
N VAL A 320 -40.34 2.91 -17.28
CA VAL A 320 -39.64 2.64 -16.01
C VAL A 320 -38.52 1.61 -16.18
N LEU A 321 -38.85 0.35 -16.50
CA LEU A 321 -37.89 -0.75 -16.46
C LEU A 321 -36.77 -0.61 -17.50
N VAL A 322 -37.08 -0.28 -18.75
CA VAL A 322 -36.07 -0.15 -19.82
C VAL A 322 -35.09 1.00 -19.56
N PRO A 323 -35.53 2.23 -19.24
CA PRO A 323 -34.62 3.31 -18.87
C PRO A 323 -33.72 2.95 -17.67
N LYS A 324 -34.28 2.36 -16.61
CA LYS A 324 -33.52 1.99 -15.41
C LYS A 324 -32.58 0.81 -15.62
N ALA A 325 -32.97 -0.17 -16.44
CA ALA A 325 -32.06 -1.25 -16.83
C ALA A 325 -30.88 -0.73 -17.67
N THR A 326 -31.13 0.29 -18.51
CA THR A 326 -30.05 0.97 -19.26
C THR A 326 -29.12 1.74 -18.32
N GLU A 327 -29.66 2.39 -17.29
CA GLU A 327 -28.86 3.05 -16.24
C GLU A 327 -27.95 2.03 -15.50
N CYS A 328 -28.50 0.86 -15.14
CA CYS A 328 -27.71 -0.23 -14.55
C CYS A 328 -26.58 -0.70 -15.50
N SER A 329 -26.88 -0.81 -16.80
CA SER A 329 -25.90 -1.19 -17.84
C SER A 329 -24.75 -0.18 -17.95
N ASN A 330 -25.08 1.11 -17.97
CA ASN A 330 -24.06 2.17 -17.97
C ASN A 330 -23.20 2.16 -16.69
N ALA A 331 -23.80 1.89 -15.53
CA ALA A 331 -23.06 1.75 -14.28
C ALA A 331 -22.12 0.53 -14.30
N ALA A 332 -22.55 -0.61 -14.88
CA ALA A 332 -21.70 -1.79 -15.06
C ALA A 332 -20.50 -1.52 -15.99
N LEU A 333 -20.69 -0.78 -17.08
CA LEU A 333 -19.59 -0.30 -17.93
C LEU A 333 -18.61 0.60 -17.16
N GLY A 334 -19.12 1.39 -16.21
CA GLY A 334 -18.28 2.17 -15.29
C GLY A 334 -17.37 1.31 -14.42
N VAL A 335 -17.84 0.14 -13.97
CA VAL A 335 -17.03 -0.84 -13.22
C VAL A 335 -15.91 -1.40 -14.09
N ASP A 336 -16.22 -1.80 -15.32
CA ASP A 336 -15.22 -2.33 -16.27
C ASP A 336 -14.15 -1.28 -16.62
N LEU A 337 -14.57 -0.05 -16.89
CA LEU A 337 -13.65 1.06 -17.13
C LEU A 337 -12.76 1.33 -15.91
N ALA A 338 -13.31 1.31 -14.69
CA ALA A 338 -12.52 1.48 -13.48
C ALA A 338 -11.51 0.33 -13.28
N ASN A 339 -11.88 -0.91 -13.61
CA ASN A 339 -10.99 -2.07 -13.55
C ASN A 339 -9.82 -1.92 -14.54
N SER A 340 -10.08 -1.44 -15.76
CA SER A 340 -9.05 -1.23 -16.80
C SER A 340 -7.97 -0.20 -16.41
N GLN A 341 -8.22 0.61 -15.38
CA GLN A 341 -7.28 1.61 -14.87
C GLN A 341 -6.31 1.09 -13.81
N LEU A 342 -6.50 -0.16 -13.35
CA LEU A 342 -5.62 -0.85 -12.40
C LEU A 342 -4.42 -1.46 -13.13
N ASP A 343 -3.39 -1.88 -12.39
CA ASP A 343 -2.30 -2.63 -13.01
C ASP A 343 -2.79 -4.00 -13.50
N ASP A 344 -2.09 -4.56 -14.49
CA ASP A 344 -2.50 -5.81 -15.15
C ASP A 344 -2.72 -6.96 -14.17
N ILE A 345 -1.93 -7.06 -13.10
CA ILE A 345 -2.04 -8.16 -12.14
C ILE A 345 -3.36 -8.07 -11.37
N LEU A 346 -3.68 -6.91 -10.82
CA LEU A 346 -4.94 -6.71 -10.09
C LEU A 346 -6.15 -6.72 -11.04
N SER A 347 -6.05 -6.04 -12.18
CA SER A 347 -7.11 -6.01 -13.19
C SER A 347 -7.54 -7.43 -13.59
N ASN A 348 -6.57 -8.29 -13.90
CA ASN A 348 -6.82 -9.69 -14.27
C ASN A 348 -7.44 -10.51 -13.13
N LYS A 349 -7.08 -10.25 -11.87
CA LYS A 349 -7.70 -10.92 -10.71
C LYS A 349 -9.18 -10.54 -10.54
N LEU A 350 -9.56 -9.33 -10.96
CA LEU A 350 -10.92 -8.81 -10.85
C LEU A 350 -11.78 -9.11 -12.08
N THR A 351 -11.18 -9.36 -13.25
CA THR A 351 -11.88 -9.57 -14.54
C THR A 351 -13.08 -10.50 -14.42
N LEU A 352 -12.92 -11.69 -13.83
CA LEU A 352 -14.02 -12.65 -13.71
C LEU A 352 -15.21 -12.08 -12.90
N SER A 353 -14.94 -11.40 -11.78
CA SER A 353 -15.99 -10.81 -10.95
C SER A 353 -16.68 -9.64 -11.66
N VAL A 354 -15.93 -8.84 -12.40
CA VAL A 354 -16.47 -7.74 -13.23
C VAL A 354 -17.32 -8.29 -14.37
N GLU A 355 -16.86 -9.31 -15.08
CA GLU A 355 -17.60 -9.98 -16.16
C GLU A 355 -18.93 -10.58 -15.66
N LEU A 356 -18.95 -11.17 -14.46
CA LEU A 356 -20.18 -11.69 -13.85
C LEU A 356 -21.19 -10.58 -13.54
N VAL A 357 -20.74 -9.40 -13.12
CA VAL A 357 -21.61 -8.22 -12.92
C VAL A 357 -22.17 -7.76 -14.26
N THR A 358 -21.31 -7.60 -15.27
CA THR A 358 -21.72 -7.21 -16.62
C THR A 358 -22.75 -8.17 -17.19
N GLN A 359 -22.49 -9.48 -17.13
CA GLN A 359 -23.41 -10.51 -17.61
C GLN A 359 -24.76 -10.49 -16.88
N ALA A 360 -24.77 -10.32 -15.56
CA ALA A 360 -26.01 -10.25 -14.79
C ALA A 360 -26.84 -9.02 -15.17
N VAL A 361 -26.19 -7.87 -15.37
CA VAL A 361 -26.86 -6.62 -15.79
C VAL A 361 -27.39 -6.73 -17.22
N GLU A 362 -26.62 -7.30 -18.15
CA GLU A 362 -27.05 -7.55 -19.53
C GLU A 362 -28.24 -8.51 -19.59
N THR A 363 -28.26 -9.53 -18.72
CA THR A 363 -29.38 -10.48 -18.63
C THR A 363 -30.66 -9.78 -18.18
N PHE A 364 -30.58 -8.92 -17.15
CA PHE A 364 -31.73 -8.13 -16.70
C PHE A 364 -32.20 -7.12 -17.76
N GLN A 365 -31.26 -6.44 -18.43
CA GLN A 365 -31.57 -5.50 -19.51
C GLN A 365 -32.26 -6.18 -20.68
N SER A 366 -31.74 -7.33 -21.13
CA SER A 366 -32.33 -8.11 -22.22
C SER A 366 -33.74 -8.59 -21.86
N SER A 367 -33.96 -8.98 -20.60
CA SER A 367 -35.27 -9.40 -20.09
C SER A 367 -36.30 -8.25 -20.08
N CYS A 368 -35.86 -7.00 -19.87
CA CYS A 368 -36.71 -5.81 -19.90
C CYS A 368 -36.92 -5.28 -21.33
N ASP A 369 -35.93 -5.40 -22.20
CA ASP A 369 -35.96 -4.87 -23.57
C ASP A 369 -36.48 -5.88 -24.61
N ASP A 370 -36.86 -7.09 -24.18
CA ASP A 370 -37.33 -8.15 -25.07
C ASP A 370 -38.55 -7.71 -25.91
N ARG A 371 -38.40 -7.82 -27.22
CA ARG A 371 -39.40 -7.37 -28.20
C ARG A 371 -40.72 -8.14 -28.08
N GLN A 372 -40.67 -9.44 -27.81
CA GLN A 372 -41.88 -10.26 -27.68
C GLN A 372 -42.62 -9.92 -26.38
N VAL A 373 -41.89 -9.76 -25.28
CA VAL A 373 -42.47 -9.36 -23.98
C VAL A 373 -43.17 -8.02 -24.08
N LYS A 374 -42.58 -7.02 -24.75
CA LYS A 374 -43.22 -5.72 -25.01
C LYS A 374 -44.51 -5.84 -25.82
N GLN A 375 -44.51 -6.69 -26.86
CA GLN A 375 -45.72 -6.93 -27.66
C GLN A 375 -46.80 -7.64 -26.86
N TRP A 376 -46.44 -8.61 -26.03
CA TRP A 376 -47.40 -9.32 -25.19
C TRP A 376 -48.00 -8.42 -24.11
N ALA A 377 -47.19 -7.54 -23.49
CA ALA A 377 -47.65 -6.54 -22.53
C ALA A 377 -48.74 -5.64 -23.14
N ASP A 378 -48.48 -5.06 -24.32
CA ASP A 378 -49.44 -4.21 -25.05
C ASP A 378 -50.71 -4.98 -25.46
N ASN A 379 -50.56 -6.22 -25.91
CA ASN A 379 -51.70 -7.07 -26.27
C ASN A 379 -52.59 -7.40 -25.06
N VAL A 380 -52.01 -7.68 -23.90
CA VAL A 380 -52.75 -7.98 -22.67
C VAL A 380 -53.49 -6.74 -22.16
N ASP A 381 -52.82 -5.58 -22.12
CA ASP A 381 -53.45 -4.29 -21.74
C ASP A 381 -54.66 -4.00 -22.65
N LYS A 382 -54.49 -4.15 -23.97
CA LYS A 382 -55.57 -3.97 -24.96
C LYS A 382 -56.69 -4.99 -24.79
N ALA A 383 -56.36 -6.27 -24.57
CA ALA A 383 -57.34 -7.33 -24.44
C ALA A 383 -58.24 -7.15 -23.20
N LEU A 384 -57.68 -6.75 -22.06
CA LEU A 384 -58.43 -6.47 -20.84
C LEU A 384 -59.41 -5.31 -21.04
N LEU A 385 -58.98 -4.23 -21.70
CA LEU A 385 -59.83 -3.09 -22.02
C LEU A 385 -60.97 -3.48 -22.97
N GLN A 386 -60.64 -4.16 -24.07
CA GLN A 386 -61.63 -4.62 -25.05
C GLN A 386 -62.66 -5.57 -24.45
N GLN A 387 -62.24 -6.48 -23.56
CA GLN A 387 -63.17 -7.43 -22.94
C GLN A 387 -64.11 -6.74 -21.95
N LYS A 388 -63.62 -5.75 -21.18
CA LYS A 388 -64.46 -4.90 -20.32
C LYS A 388 -65.53 -4.17 -21.15
N GLU A 389 -65.15 -3.56 -22.27
CA GLU A 389 -66.08 -2.87 -23.15
C GLU A 389 -67.13 -3.81 -23.76
N LYS A 390 -66.72 -5.01 -24.19
CA LYS A 390 -67.65 -6.02 -24.72
C LYS A 390 -68.71 -6.42 -23.69
N ILE A 391 -68.31 -6.67 -22.45
CA ILE A 391 -69.25 -7.08 -21.39
C ILE A 391 -70.17 -5.92 -21.01
N ASN A 392 -69.65 -4.70 -20.85
CA ASN A 392 -70.49 -3.52 -20.58
C ASN A 392 -71.53 -3.30 -21.69
N LYS A 393 -71.14 -3.38 -22.96
CA LYS A 393 -72.07 -3.30 -24.10
C LYS A 393 -73.12 -4.41 -24.08
N ALA A 394 -72.75 -5.62 -23.65
CA ALA A 394 -73.69 -6.73 -23.50
C ALA A 394 -74.71 -6.45 -22.38
N VAL A 395 -74.26 -5.93 -21.23
CA VAL A 395 -75.13 -5.52 -20.11
C VAL A 395 -76.12 -4.44 -20.55
N GLU A 396 -75.65 -3.40 -21.24
CA GLU A 396 -76.50 -2.34 -21.80
C GLU A 396 -77.53 -2.91 -22.79
N THR A 397 -77.09 -3.79 -23.69
CA THR A 397 -77.94 -4.40 -24.71
C THR A 397 -79.05 -5.26 -24.11
N GLU A 398 -78.71 -6.14 -23.15
CA GLU A 398 -79.69 -6.99 -22.48
C GLU A 398 -80.63 -6.19 -21.58
N SER A 399 -80.13 -5.17 -20.87
CA SER A 399 -80.97 -4.27 -20.06
C SER A 399 -82.00 -3.55 -20.94
N ARG A 400 -81.59 -3.08 -22.12
CA ARG A 400 -82.51 -2.49 -23.11
C ARG A 400 -83.57 -3.51 -23.59
N ARG A 401 -83.18 -4.75 -23.90
CA ARG A 401 -84.12 -5.82 -24.30
C ARG A 401 -85.18 -6.10 -23.24
N VAL A 402 -84.79 -6.15 -21.96
CA VAL A 402 -85.72 -6.34 -20.85
C VAL A 402 -86.67 -5.15 -20.72
N HIS A 403 -86.17 -3.92 -20.84
CA HIS A 403 -87.00 -2.72 -20.82
C HIS A 403 -88.03 -2.69 -21.96
N GLU A 404 -87.61 -3.03 -23.19
CA GLU A 404 -88.50 -3.14 -24.35
C GLU A 404 -89.60 -4.20 -24.14
N ARG A 405 -89.26 -5.37 -23.55
CA ARG A 405 -90.25 -6.42 -23.24
C ARG A 405 -91.26 -5.97 -22.18
N LEU A 406 -90.81 -5.32 -21.11
CA LEU A 406 -91.67 -4.78 -20.06
C LEU A 406 -92.65 -3.74 -20.62
N GLU A 407 -92.16 -2.86 -21.49
CA GLU A 407 -92.98 -1.82 -22.11
C GLU A 407 -94.00 -2.38 -23.09
N ASN A 408 -93.62 -3.39 -23.88
CA ASN A 408 -94.54 -4.09 -24.77
C ASN A 408 -95.62 -4.86 -23.99
N GLY A 409 -95.24 -5.52 -22.88
CA GLY A 409 -96.19 -6.18 -21.99
C GLY A 409 -97.20 -5.22 -21.36
N ARG A 410 -96.74 -4.05 -20.88
CA ARG A 410 -97.62 -2.98 -20.38
C ARG A 410 -98.66 -2.57 -21.42
N LYS A 411 -98.21 -2.25 -22.64
CA LYS A 411 -99.11 -1.83 -23.74
C LYS A 411 -100.16 -2.88 -24.08
N ALA A 412 -99.79 -4.17 -24.11
CA ALA A 412 -100.72 -5.26 -24.39
C ALA A 412 -101.82 -5.39 -23.33
N ILE A 413 -101.47 -5.21 -22.04
CA ILE A 413 -102.43 -5.24 -20.94
C ILE A 413 -103.32 -3.99 -20.97
N GLU A 414 -102.77 -2.80 -21.21
CA GLU A 414 -103.56 -1.56 -21.35
C GLU A 414 -104.60 -1.66 -22.46
N GLN A 415 -104.22 -2.21 -23.62
CA GLN A 415 -105.14 -2.44 -24.73
C GLN A 415 -106.24 -3.44 -24.37
N SER A 416 -105.92 -4.45 -23.54
CA SER A 416 -106.92 -5.40 -23.04
C SER A 416 -107.89 -4.76 -22.03
N LEU A 417 -107.41 -3.87 -21.16
CA LEU A 417 -108.27 -3.08 -20.26
C LEU A 417 -109.20 -2.16 -21.07
N GLU A 418 -108.69 -1.52 -22.11
CA GLU A 418 -109.49 -0.64 -22.98
C GLU A 418 -110.62 -1.40 -23.69
N ASN A 419 -110.32 -2.60 -24.21
CA ASN A 419 -111.33 -3.50 -24.77
C ASN A 419 -112.40 -3.87 -23.74
N LEU A 420 -111.99 -4.20 -22.51
CA LEU A 420 -112.92 -4.56 -21.44
C LEU A 420 -113.84 -3.38 -21.05
N ILE A 421 -113.31 -2.16 -21.03
CA ILE A 421 -114.08 -0.92 -20.80
C ILE A 421 -115.16 -0.75 -21.88
N ASN A 422 -114.82 -1.03 -23.14
CA ASN A 422 -115.74 -0.89 -24.26
C ASN A 422 -116.86 -1.94 -24.24
N GLU A 423 -116.54 -3.22 -23.99
CA GLU A 423 -117.55 -4.28 -23.86
C GLU A 423 -118.47 -4.04 -22.66
N LYS A 424 -117.90 -3.61 -21.52
CA LYS A 424 -118.70 -3.19 -20.36
C LYS A 424 -119.74 -2.12 -20.73
N LYS A 425 -119.33 -1.06 -21.46
CA LYS A 425 -120.25 0.02 -21.88
C LYS A 425 -121.37 -0.52 -22.77
N LYS A 426 -121.06 -1.43 -23.68
CA LYS A 426 -122.01 -2.05 -24.61
C LYS A 426 -123.08 -2.86 -23.87
N HIS A 427 -122.67 -3.77 -22.98
CA HIS A 427 -123.60 -4.63 -22.26
C HIS A 427 -124.50 -3.87 -21.27
N ILE A 428 -123.96 -2.90 -20.53
CA ILE A 428 -124.76 -2.08 -19.61
C ILE A 428 -125.81 -1.24 -20.36
N LYS A 429 -125.48 -0.74 -21.55
CA LYS A 429 -126.45 -0.01 -22.40
C LYS A 429 -127.62 -0.91 -22.81
N ALA A 430 -127.34 -2.14 -23.25
CA ALA A 430 -128.38 -3.09 -23.67
C ALA A 430 -129.33 -3.47 -22.52
N ILE A 431 -128.78 -3.74 -21.34
CA ILE A 431 -129.58 -4.12 -20.16
C ILE A 431 -130.47 -2.97 -19.70
N LYS A 432 -129.97 -1.71 -19.73
CA LYS A 432 -130.78 -0.53 -19.40
C LYS A 432 -131.96 -0.33 -20.36
N GLN A 433 -131.76 -0.59 -21.65
CA GLN A 433 -132.83 -0.46 -22.64
C GLN A 433 -133.93 -1.49 -22.39
N ALA A 434 -133.58 -2.77 -22.22
CA ALA A 434 -134.54 -3.83 -21.97
C ALA A 434 -135.37 -3.62 -20.68
N ALA A 435 -134.77 -3.06 -19.63
CA ALA A 435 -135.48 -2.72 -18.40
C ALA A 435 -136.48 -1.56 -18.58
N GLN A 436 -136.19 -0.61 -19.47
CA GLN A 436 -137.07 0.51 -19.79
C GLN A 436 -138.27 0.04 -20.62
N ASP A 437 -138.03 -0.81 -21.62
CA ASP A 437 -139.09 -1.33 -22.49
C ASP A 437 -140.11 -2.16 -21.68
N ALA A 438 -139.62 -3.02 -20.77
CA ALA A 438 -140.48 -3.80 -19.86
C ALA A 438 -141.33 -2.93 -18.92
N LYS A 439 -140.86 -1.74 -18.55
CA LYS A 439 -141.59 -0.80 -17.71
C LYS A 439 -142.76 -0.15 -18.46
N GLU A 440 -142.58 0.11 -19.75
CA GLU A 440 -143.60 0.71 -20.62
C GLU A 440 -144.73 -0.29 -20.91
N ASP A 441 -144.40 -1.54 -21.25
CA ASP A 441 -145.40 -2.58 -21.55
C ASP A 441 -146.32 -2.89 -20.34
N VAL A 442 -145.77 -2.88 -19.11
CA VAL A 442 -146.57 -3.10 -17.88
C VAL A 442 -147.54 -1.95 -17.60
N ALA A 443 -147.16 -0.71 -17.95
CA ALA A 443 -148.02 0.46 -17.77
C ALA A 443 -149.21 0.45 -18.73
N GLU A 444 -149.01 -0.01 -19.98
CA GLU A 444 -150.06 -0.10 -20.99
C GLU A 444 -151.13 -1.15 -20.64
N LEU A 445 -150.71 -2.30 -20.10
CA LEU A 445 -151.62 -3.36 -19.66
C LEU A 445 -152.52 -2.93 -18.49
N LEU A 446 -151.99 -2.16 -17.52
CA LEU A 446 -152.77 -1.59 -16.42
C LEU A 446 -153.86 -0.63 -16.91
N GLY A 447 -153.53 0.23 -17.88
CA GLY A 447 -154.50 1.19 -18.45
C GLY A 447 -155.65 0.51 -19.21
N THR A 448 -155.41 -0.64 -19.83
CA THR A 448 -156.44 -1.41 -20.54
C THR A 448 -157.41 -2.07 -19.55
N LEU A 449 -156.91 -2.57 -18.41
CA LEU A 449 -157.72 -3.21 -17.37
C LEU A 449 -158.70 -2.24 -16.68
N GLU A 450 -158.27 -0.99 -16.47
CA GLU A 450 -159.10 0.04 -15.82
C GLU A 450 -160.28 0.51 -16.68
N ASN A 451 -160.11 0.54 -18.02
CA ASN A 451 -161.22 0.87 -18.93
C ASN A 451 -162.30 -0.23 -18.99
N LEU A 452 -161.93 -1.50 -18.79
CA LEU A 452 -162.87 -2.62 -18.76
C LEU A 452 -163.76 -2.63 -17.51
N LEU A 453 -163.19 -2.28 -16.35
CA LEU A 453 -163.95 -2.13 -15.10
C LEU A 453 -165.05 -1.05 -15.21
N LYS A 454 -164.77 0.03 -15.95
CA LYS A 454 -165.69 1.17 -16.10
C LYS A 454 -166.94 0.84 -16.96
N ARG A 455 -166.78 0.03 -18.01
CA ARG A 455 -167.89 -0.36 -18.91
C ARG A 455 -168.85 -1.41 -18.31
N LEU A 456 -168.41 -2.14 -17.28
CA LEU A 456 -169.20 -3.16 -16.57
C LEU A 456 -170.20 -2.55 -15.57
N ASP A 457 -169.87 -1.36 -15.04
CA ASP A 457 -170.71 -0.63 -14.07
C ASP A 457 -171.93 0.04 -14.76
N GLU A 458 -171.79 0.40 -16.03
CA GLU A 458 -172.82 1.11 -16.81
C GLU A 458 -174.01 0.21 -17.26
N ALA A 459 -173.88 -1.12 -17.18
CA ALA A 459 -174.88 -2.08 -17.69
C ALA A 459 -175.94 -2.56 -16.68
N GLN A 460 -175.91 -2.14 -15.41
CA GLN A 460 -176.72 -2.75 -14.33
C GLN A 460 -178.11 -2.11 -14.03
N ASN A 461 -178.47 -0.94 -14.56
CA ASN A 461 -179.70 -0.21 -14.15
C ASN A 461 -180.60 0.19 -15.35
N GLY A 462 -181.73 -0.48 -15.57
CA GLY A 462 -182.54 -0.35 -16.80
C GLY A 462 -183.46 0.89 -16.95
N LYS A 463 -183.46 1.47 -18.16
CA LYS A 463 -184.55 2.20 -18.87
C LYS A 463 -184.14 2.31 -20.36
N LEU A 464 -184.93 1.80 -21.30
CA LEU A 464 -184.72 2.01 -22.76
C LEU A 464 -185.90 2.81 -23.32
N PRO A 465 -185.70 3.65 -24.35
CA PRO A 465 -186.73 3.81 -25.36
C PRO A 465 -186.20 3.53 -26.77
N HIS A 466 -186.79 2.49 -27.35
CA HIS A 466 -187.07 2.30 -28.77
C HIS A 466 -185.91 2.16 -29.77
N GLY A 467 -185.72 0.89 -30.17
CA GLY A 467 -185.53 0.52 -31.58
C GLY A 467 -184.18 -0.10 -31.90
N GLY A 468 -184.03 -1.40 -31.67
CA GLY A 468 -182.94 -2.20 -32.25
C GLY A 468 -182.52 -3.39 -31.39
N SER A 469 -182.64 -4.60 -31.93
CA SER A 469 -182.10 -5.86 -31.40
C SER A 469 -180.57 -5.76 -31.23
N ILE A 470 -180.00 -6.20 -30.11
CA ILE A 470 -178.57 -6.50 -29.98
C ILE A 470 -178.43 -7.99 -30.30
N ASP A 471 -178.06 -8.26 -31.55
CA ASP A 471 -177.92 -9.61 -32.08
C ASP A 471 -176.72 -10.35 -31.46
N LYS A 472 -176.74 -11.67 -31.66
CA LYS A 472 -175.71 -12.67 -31.34
C LYS A 472 -174.22 -12.40 -31.72
N PRO A 473 -173.78 -11.39 -32.53
CA PRO A 473 -172.37 -11.25 -32.92
C PRO A 473 -171.40 -10.54 -31.94
N THR A 474 -171.85 -9.83 -30.89
CA THR A 474 -170.98 -8.87 -30.16
C THR A 474 -170.12 -9.45 -29.03
N PHE A 475 -170.32 -10.71 -28.63
CA PHE A 475 -169.50 -11.37 -27.58
C PHE A 475 -168.28 -12.11 -28.15
N GLU A 476 -168.37 -12.67 -29.36
CA GLU A 476 -167.25 -13.33 -30.05
C GLU A 476 -166.20 -12.33 -30.57
N GLU A 477 -166.60 -11.13 -31.02
CA GLU A 477 -165.66 -10.07 -31.40
C GLU A 477 -164.81 -9.55 -30.22
N LEU A 478 -165.39 -9.58 -29.02
CA LEU A 478 -164.75 -9.21 -27.75
C LEU A 478 -163.74 -10.27 -27.29
N GLN A 479 -164.07 -11.54 -27.42
CA GLN A 479 -163.17 -12.67 -27.14
C GLN A 479 -162.00 -12.73 -28.15
N THR A 480 -162.23 -12.35 -29.40
CA THR A 480 -161.21 -12.30 -30.46
C THR A 480 -160.25 -11.11 -30.29
N SER A 481 -160.73 -9.94 -29.84
CA SER A 481 -159.87 -8.78 -29.56
C SER A 481 -158.98 -8.98 -28.33
N LEU A 482 -159.47 -9.65 -27.29
CA LEU A 482 -158.68 -10.00 -26.11
C LEU A 482 -157.57 -11.01 -26.44
N LYS A 483 -157.89 -12.04 -27.26
CA LYS A 483 -156.89 -12.98 -27.79
C LYS A 483 -155.83 -12.29 -28.66
N ARG A 484 -156.21 -11.30 -29.48
CA ARG A 484 -155.28 -10.56 -30.35
C ARG A 484 -154.32 -9.66 -29.57
N ALA A 485 -154.80 -8.96 -28.53
CA ALA A 485 -153.96 -8.08 -27.70
C ALA A 485 -152.93 -8.87 -26.87
N VAL A 486 -153.34 -10.03 -26.32
CA VAL A 486 -152.44 -10.90 -25.55
C VAL A 486 -151.41 -11.58 -26.47
N SER A 487 -151.80 -12.06 -27.67
CA SER A 487 -150.84 -12.60 -28.64
C SER A 487 -149.83 -11.55 -29.12
N HIS A 488 -150.23 -10.28 -29.32
CA HIS A 488 -149.32 -9.23 -29.78
C HIS A 488 -148.26 -8.85 -28.72
N ALA A 489 -148.63 -8.83 -27.44
CA ALA A 489 -147.70 -8.58 -26.33
C ALA A 489 -146.71 -9.75 -26.12
N VAL A 490 -147.16 -10.99 -26.33
CA VAL A 490 -146.31 -12.19 -26.22
C VAL A 490 -145.31 -12.29 -27.39
N ASP A 491 -145.71 -11.96 -28.62
CA ASP A 491 -144.83 -12.03 -29.80
C ASP A 491 -143.76 -10.92 -29.86
N LYS A 492 -144.03 -9.72 -29.32
CA LYS A 492 -143.06 -8.60 -29.27
C LYS A 492 -141.89 -8.90 -28.31
N VAL A 493 -142.21 -9.43 -27.12
CA VAL A 493 -141.20 -9.81 -26.10
C VAL A 493 -140.35 -11.00 -26.54
N LEU A 494 -140.92 -11.93 -27.32
CA LEU A 494 -140.17 -13.08 -27.88
C LEU A 494 -139.25 -12.67 -29.05
N LYS A 495 -139.56 -11.61 -29.81
CA LYS A 495 -138.72 -11.10 -30.91
C LYS A 495 -137.55 -10.21 -30.46
N ASP A 496 -137.71 -9.44 -29.39
CA ASP A 496 -136.67 -8.50 -28.94
C ASP A 496 -135.60 -9.14 -28.02
N VAL A 497 -135.89 -10.31 -27.43
CA VAL A 497 -134.94 -11.07 -26.59
C VAL A 497 -134.13 -12.09 -27.40
N VAL A 498 -134.59 -12.47 -28.60
CA VAL A 498 -133.87 -13.35 -29.55
C VAL A 498 -134.02 -12.79 -30.97
N GLY A 499 -133.10 -11.93 -31.39
CA GLY A 499 -133.05 -11.43 -32.76
C GLY A 499 -132.52 -12.50 -33.74
N GLU A 500 -133.31 -12.84 -34.75
CA GLU A 500 -132.89 -13.54 -35.96
C GLU A 500 -133.08 -12.61 -37.17
N ASP A 501 -132.15 -12.78 -38.12
CA ASP A 501 -131.98 -12.17 -39.44
C ASP A 501 -130.90 -11.09 -39.58
N ASP A 502 -129.79 -11.58 -40.14
CA ASP A 502 -129.18 -11.09 -41.38
C ASP A 502 -128.43 -9.74 -41.36
N ILE A 503 -127.11 -9.76 -41.50
CA ILE A 503 -126.34 -10.08 -42.74
C ILE A 503 -126.32 -8.88 -43.70
N ASN A 504 -125.27 -8.07 -43.57
CA ASN A 504 -124.24 -7.98 -44.60
C ASN A 504 -123.20 -6.92 -44.21
N GLY A 505 -121.97 -7.34 -43.94
CA GLY A 505 -120.83 -6.42 -43.84
C GLY A 505 -119.68 -6.95 -43.02
N LYS A 506 -118.66 -7.46 -43.70
CA LYS A 506 -117.33 -7.81 -43.17
C LYS A 506 -116.82 -6.82 -42.12
N THR A 507 -116.32 -7.35 -41.00
CA THR A 507 -114.97 -7.03 -40.49
C THR A 507 -114.52 -8.09 -39.49
N ASP A 508 -113.39 -8.71 -39.81
CA ASP A 508 -112.55 -9.46 -38.89
C ASP A 508 -112.20 -8.65 -37.62
N ARG A 509 -112.07 -9.36 -36.49
CA ARG A 509 -111.02 -9.28 -35.43
C ARG A 509 -111.57 -9.23 -33.99
N VAL A 510 -110.88 -10.01 -33.13
CA VAL A 510 -110.77 -9.99 -31.64
C VAL A 510 -111.85 -10.78 -30.86
N ASN A 511 -111.60 -11.75 -29.96
CA ASN A 511 -110.42 -12.53 -29.55
C ASN A 511 -110.89 -13.77 -28.76
N LYS A 512 -110.67 -14.94 -29.35
CA LYS A 512 -110.00 -16.14 -28.79
C LYS A 512 -109.86 -16.26 -27.24
N PRO A 513 -110.14 -17.45 -26.66
CA PRO A 513 -109.67 -17.82 -25.33
C PRO A 513 -108.14 -17.69 -25.26
N PHE A 514 -107.60 -17.38 -24.08
CA PHE A 514 -106.17 -17.41 -23.82
C PHE A 514 -105.54 -18.66 -24.43
N ASP A 515 -104.52 -18.44 -25.25
CA ASP A 515 -103.81 -19.47 -25.99
C ASP A 515 -103.16 -20.46 -25.01
N PRO A 516 -103.56 -21.75 -24.99
CA PRO A 516 -102.90 -22.78 -24.18
C PRO A 516 -101.41 -22.90 -24.50
N VAL A 517 -100.97 -22.51 -25.70
CA VAL A 517 -99.56 -22.49 -26.11
C VAL A 517 -98.81 -21.43 -25.32
N PHE A 518 -99.36 -20.23 -25.09
CA PHE A 518 -98.67 -19.18 -24.32
C PHE A 518 -98.45 -19.56 -22.85
N MET A 519 -99.45 -20.19 -22.19
CA MET A 519 -99.30 -20.66 -20.80
C MET A 519 -98.42 -21.92 -20.70
N ASN A 520 -98.43 -22.80 -21.71
CA ASN A 520 -97.49 -23.92 -21.76
C ASN A 520 -96.06 -23.47 -22.07
N GLU A 521 -95.86 -22.46 -22.91
CA GLU A 521 -94.55 -21.92 -23.26
C GLU A 521 -93.95 -21.11 -22.08
N TYR A 522 -94.80 -20.44 -21.29
CA TYR A 522 -94.42 -19.83 -20.01
C TYR A 522 -94.04 -20.89 -18.94
N ASN A 523 -94.79 -22.00 -18.87
CA ASN A 523 -94.49 -23.11 -17.94
C ASN A 523 -93.31 -24.00 -18.40
N GLU A 524 -93.03 -24.08 -19.69
CA GLU A 524 -91.87 -24.79 -20.26
C GLU A 524 -90.58 -23.95 -20.12
N GLN A 525 -90.64 -22.64 -20.33
CA GLN A 525 -89.47 -21.75 -20.16
C GLN A 525 -89.06 -21.57 -18.68
N THR A 526 -89.95 -21.86 -17.73
CA THR A 526 -89.65 -21.84 -16.29
C THR A 526 -89.19 -23.18 -15.74
N LYS A 527 -89.20 -24.26 -16.54
CA LYS A 527 -88.75 -25.61 -16.13
C LYS A 527 -87.26 -25.91 -16.35
N ASN A 528 -86.54 -25.11 -17.14
CA ASN A 528 -85.13 -25.35 -17.49
C ASN A 528 -84.15 -24.36 -16.84
N GLY A 529 -84.23 -24.20 -15.53
CA GLY A 529 -83.27 -23.43 -14.73
C GLY A 529 -83.22 -23.92 -13.30
N ASN A 530 -82.48 -25.01 -13.08
CA ASN A 530 -82.23 -25.65 -11.79
C ASN A 530 -81.61 -24.68 -10.76
N GLY A 531 -82.30 -24.48 -9.63
CA GLY A 531 -81.77 -24.29 -8.26
C GLY A 531 -80.95 -23.04 -7.96
N GLY A 532 -81.13 -22.31 -6.86
CA GLY A 532 -81.91 -22.53 -5.65
C GLY A 532 -82.09 -21.18 -4.94
N ASP A 533 -83.22 -20.99 -4.27
CA ASP A 533 -83.38 -21.20 -2.82
C ASP A 533 -83.30 -19.86 -2.07
N GLY A 534 -84.41 -19.12 -2.07
CA GLY A 534 -85.12 -18.78 -0.84
C GLY A 534 -84.96 -17.26 -0.58
N VAL A 535 -85.94 -16.45 -0.22
CA VAL A 535 -87.25 -16.63 0.39
C VAL A 535 -88.08 -15.43 -0.06
N LEU A 536 -89.06 -15.61 -0.94
CA LEU A 536 -90.19 -14.67 -1.01
C LEU A 536 -91.33 -15.38 -0.30
N ARG A 537 -91.57 -14.93 0.93
CA ARG A 537 -92.65 -15.41 1.80
C ARG A 537 -93.95 -15.47 1.02
N GLU A 538 -94.65 -16.56 1.26
CA GLU A 538 -96.06 -16.79 0.99
C GLU A 538 -96.84 -15.48 0.88
N ILE A 539 -97.34 -15.20 -0.32
CA ILE A 539 -98.60 -14.46 -0.40
C ILE A 539 -99.63 -15.44 0.16
N ASP A 540 -100.07 -15.13 1.37
CA ASP A 540 -101.09 -15.85 2.09
C ASP A 540 -102.40 -15.87 1.29
N LEU A 541 -102.57 -16.94 0.51
CA LEU A 541 -103.78 -17.28 -0.23
C LEU A 541 -105.01 -17.44 0.68
N ALA A 542 -104.85 -17.45 2.02
CA ALA A 542 -105.96 -17.44 2.98
C ALA A 542 -106.73 -16.10 3.04
N THR A 543 -106.23 -15.01 2.44
CA THR A 543 -107.00 -13.75 2.33
C THR A 543 -107.91 -13.66 1.09
N LEU A 544 -107.93 -14.71 0.25
CA LEU A 544 -108.86 -14.83 -0.89
C LEU A 544 -109.96 -15.89 -0.68
N ASP A 545 -109.93 -16.62 0.44
CA ASP A 545 -110.94 -17.62 0.81
C ASP A 545 -112.23 -17.01 1.41
N GLY A 546 -112.24 -15.68 1.63
CA GLY A 546 -113.40 -14.95 2.17
C GLY A 546 -114.50 -14.60 1.17
N TYR A 547 -114.37 -14.95 -0.11
CA TYR A 547 -115.29 -14.46 -1.16
C TYR A 547 -116.04 -15.54 -1.97
N ASN A 548 -115.89 -16.84 -1.64
CA ASN A 548 -116.52 -17.92 -2.41
C ASN A 548 -117.41 -18.91 -1.63
N THR A 549 -117.78 -18.63 -0.38
CA THR A 549 -118.78 -19.43 0.35
C THR A 549 -119.98 -18.59 0.77
N GLN A 550 -120.82 -18.26 -0.21
CA GLN A 550 -122.29 -18.39 -0.15
C GLN A 550 -122.89 -17.99 -1.50
N ARG A 551 -122.46 -18.69 -2.56
CA ARG A 551 -123.37 -18.98 -3.67
C ARG A 551 -124.24 -20.15 -3.20
N SER A 552 -125.38 -19.83 -2.63
CA SER A 552 -126.50 -20.77 -2.48
C SER A 552 -127.79 -19.98 -2.49
N GLY A 553 -128.51 -20.07 -3.61
CA GLY A 553 -129.90 -19.66 -3.77
C GLY A 553 -130.13 -18.14 -3.66
N SER A 554 -130.40 -17.37 -4.70
CA SER A 554 -131.22 -17.71 -5.86
C SER A 554 -130.98 -16.67 -6.96
N GLY A 555 -129.94 -16.86 -7.78
CA GLY A 555 -129.97 -16.41 -9.18
C GLY A 555 -131.05 -17.14 -10.00
N ASP A 556 -131.67 -18.15 -9.38
CA ASP A 556 -132.93 -18.77 -9.76
C ASP A 556 -134.15 -17.89 -9.40
N GLY A 557 -134.02 -16.89 -8.52
CA GLY A 557 -135.15 -16.08 -8.05
C GLY A 557 -135.84 -15.30 -9.16
N THR A 558 -135.11 -14.76 -10.13
CA THR A 558 -135.67 -13.96 -11.23
C THR A 558 -136.20 -14.84 -12.37
N LYS A 559 -135.52 -15.95 -12.69
CA LYS A 559 -135.99 -16.97 -13.66
C LYS A 559 -137.24 -17.71 -13.14
N THR A 560 -137.24 -18.10 -11.87
CA THR A 560 -138.31 -18.86 -11.21
C THR A 560 -139.48 -17.98 -10.76
N THR A 561 -139.33 -16.65 -10.79
CA THR A 561 -140.46 -15.71 -10.63
C THR A 561 -141.08 -15.38 -11.99
N TYR A 562 -140.29 -15.23 -13.06
CA TYR A 562 -140.78 -15.07 -14.43
C TYR A 562 -141.62 -16.27 -14.92
N TYR A 563 -141.15 -17.51 -14.71
CA TYR A 563 -141.92 -18.72 -15.05
C TYR A 563 -143.19 -18.89 -14.19
N ARG A 564 -143.17 -18.44 -12.93
CA ARG A 564 -144.30 -18.53 -11.98
C ARG A 564 -145.41 -17.52 -12.32
N VAL A 565 -145.05 -16.35 -12.86
CA VAL A 565 -145.99 -15.36 -13.39
C VAL A 565 -146.63 -15.86 -14.68
N MET A 566 -145.87 -16.49 -15.59
CA MET A 566 -146.40 -17.09 -16.82
C MET A 566 -147.32 -18.30 -16.56
N GLN A 567 -147.04 -19.11 -15.53
CA GLN A 567 -147.86 -20.26 -15.15
C GLN A 567 -149.20 -19.84 -14.53
N LYS A 568 -149.21 -18.79 -13.69
CA LYS A 568 -150.45 -18.21 -13.12
C LYS A 568 -151.33 -17.51 -14.18
N LEU A 569 -150.72 -16.93 -15.21
CA LEU A 569 -151.45 -16.33 -16.35
C LEU A 569 -152.16 -17.41 -17.18
N SER A 570 -151.53 -18.58 -17.36
CA SER A 570 -152.14 -19.74 -18.05
C SER A 570 -153.27 -20.39 -17.24
N GLU A 571 -153.14 -20.49 -15.91
CA GLU A 571 -154.21 -21.03 -15.04
C GLU A 571 -155.46 -20.13 -15.03
N SER A 572 -155.31 -18.82 -15.13
CA SER A 572 -156.43 -17.86 -15.16
C SER A 572 -157.21 -17.86 -16.49
N ILE A 573 -156.63 -18.40 -17.57
CA ILE A 573 -157.25 -18.51 -18.91
C ILE A 573 -158.14 -19.76 -19.02
N ASN A 574 -157.79 -20.87 -18.35
CA ASN A 574 -158.57 -22.13 -18.38
C ASN A 574 -159.90 -22.05 -17.60
N ASP A 575 -160.02 -21.14 -16.62
CA ASP A 575 -161.23 -20.93 -15.83
C ASP A 575 -162.40 -20.29 -16.63
N LEU A 576 -162.18 -19.88 -17.89
CA LEU A 576 -163.16 -19.22 -18.75
C LEU A 576 -163.92 -20.18 -19.71
N GLU A 577 -163.56 -21.46 -19.78
CA GLU A 577 -164.06 -22.40 -20.81
C GLU A 577 -165.37 -23.15 -20.48
N ASN A 578 -165.91 -23.13 -19.25
CA ASN A 578 -167.03 -24.00 -18.82
C ASN A 578 -168.36 -23.29 -18.47
N LEU A 579 -168.77 -22.24 -19.19
CA LEU A 579 -169.89 -21.35 -18.75
C LEU A 579 -171.26 -21.36 -19.49
N PRO A 580 -171.66 -22.28 -20.41
CA PRO A 580 -173.02 -22.19 -20.96
C PRO A 580 -173.92 -23.44 -20.84
N THR A 581 -174.30 -23.89 -19.62
CA THR A 581 -175.60 -24.58 -19.42
C THR A 581 -176.13 -24.49 -17.98
N ALA A 582 -176.89 -23.44 -17.66
CA ALA A 582 -178.07 -23.41 -16.77
C ALA A 582 -178.28 -21.98 -16.26
N ILE A 583 -179.17 -21.28 -16.95
CA ILE A 583 -179.72 -19.99 -16.57
C ILE A 583 -180.59 -20.20 -15.31
N ASP A 584 -180.25 -19.53 -14.21
CA ASP A 584 -181.18 -18.77 -13.32
C ASP A 584 -180.61 -18.31 -11.95
N ASN A 585 -179.30 -18.22 -11.72
CA ASN A 585 -178.75 -17.43 -10.60
C ASN A 585 -177.37 -16.81 -10.93
N ALA A 586 -177.35 -15.54 -11.34
CA ALA A 586 -176.15 -14.75 -11.63
C ALA A 586 -176.06 -13.52 -10.70
N LYS A 587 -174.84 -13.10 -10.31
CA LYS A 587 -174.36 -11.68 -10.20
C LYS A 587 -173.12 -11.40 -9.29
N GLY A 588 -172.52 -12.36 -8.56
CA GLY A 588 -171.49 -12.05 -7.52
C GLY A 588 -170.00 -12.40 -7.79
N GLU A 589 -169.66 -13.42 -8.57
CA GLU A 589 -168.28 -13.95 -8.60
C GLU A 589 -167.32 -13.29 -9.62
N SER A 590 -167.83 -12.78 -10.74
CA SER A 590 -166.99 -12.23 -11.82
C SER A 590 -166.24 -10.94 -11.43
N ALA A 591 -166.81 -10.11 -10.54
CA ALA A 591 -166.15 -8.88 -10.08
C ALA A 591 -164.93 -9.13 -9.18
N ARG A 592 -164.92 -10.23 -8.40
CA ARG A 592 -163.80 -10.58 -7.51
C ARG A 592 -162.55 -11.06 -8.26
N LYS A 593 -162.72 -11.75 -9.40
CA LYS A 593 -161.59 -12.21 -10.22
C LYS A 593 -160.87 -11.04 -10.90
N MET A 594 -161.59 -10.01 -11.35
CA MET A 594 -161.00 -8.82 -12.00
C MET A 594 -160.11 -8.00 -11.07
N GLU A 595 -160.51 -7.80 -9.80
CA GLU A 595 -159.74 -7.01 -8.82
C GLU A 595 -158.43 -7.70 -8.41
N LYS A 596 -158.42 -9.04 -8.38
CA LYS A 596 -157.21 -9.82 -8.09
C LYS A 596 -156.12 -9.63 -9.15
N LEU A 597 -156.51 -9.50 -10.42
CA LEU A 597 -155.58 -9.26 -11.53
C LEU A 597 -154.89 -7.89 -11.44
N LYS A 598 -155.59 -6.86 -10.94
CA LYS A 598 -155.03 -5.51 -10.75
C LYS A 598 -153.86 -5.50 -9.76
N GLN A 599 -154.00 -6.23 -8.64
CA GLN A 599 -152.95 -6.32 -7.63
C GLN A 599 -151.69 -7.06 -8.12
N GLU A 600 -151.86 -8.06 -9.00
CA GLU A 600 -150.71 -8.80 -9.56
C GLU A 600 -149.88 -7.93 -10.53
N PHE A 601 -150.51 -7.08 -11.35
CA PHE A 601 -149.77 -6.16 -12.24
C PHE A 601 -149.02 -5.05 -11.48
N GLN A 602 -149.56 -4.54 -10.37
CA GLN A 602 -148.87 -3.55 -9.54
C GLN A 602 -147.62 -4.11 -8.86
N THR A 603 -147.62 -5.40 -8.54
CA THR A 603 -146.45 -6.10 -7.99
C THR A 603 -145.34 -6.19 -9.04
N LEU A 604 -145.68 -6.49 -10.29
CA LEU A 604 -144.73 -6.60 -11.41
C LEU A 604 -144.01 -5.27 -11.70
N GLN A 605 -144.71 -4.13 -11.56
CA GLN A 605 -144.13 -2.80 -11.73
C GLN A 605 -143.02 -2.52 -10.70
N SER A 606 -143.16 -3.02 -9.46
CA SER A 606 -142.16 -2.86 -8.40
C SER A 606 -140.91 -3.72 -8.65
N ASP A 607 -141.07 -4.89 -9.27
CA ASP A 607 -139.95 -5.79 -9.58
C ASP A 607 -139.04 -5.24 -10.69
N VAL A 608 -139.60 -4.56 -11.71
CA VAL A 608 -138.81 -3.93 -12.80
C VAL A 608 -137.92 -2.79 -12.28
N ILE A 609 -138.42 -1.97 -11.34
CA ILE A 609 -137.64 -0.87 -10.73
C ILE A 609 -136.43 -1.41 -9.94
N ASN A 610 -136.56 -2.59 -9.32
CA ASN A 610 -135.45 -3.20 -8.58
C ASN A 610 -134.31 -3.67 -9.50
N ILE A 611 -134.60 -4.09 -10.73
CA ILE A 611 -133.59 -4.52 -11.72
C ILE A 611 -132.70 -3.33 -12.12
N GLU A 612 -133.29 -2.15 -12.35
CA GLU A 612 -132.55 -0.94 -12.73
C GLU A 612 -131.50 -0.56 -11.66
N ARG A 613 -131.87 -0.64 -10.38
CA ARG A 613 -130.98 -0.37 -9.25
C ARG A 613 -129.79 -1.34 -9.19
N VAL A 614 -130.03 -2.65 -9.39
CA VAL A 614 -128.97 -3.68 -9.38
C VAL A 614 -127.96 -3.46 -10.51
N VAL A 615 -128.41 -3.02 -11.69
CA VAL A 615 -127.55 -2.76 -12.85
C VAL A 615 -126.65 -1.54 -12.63
N ILE A 616 -127.15 -0.49 -11.97
CA ILE A 616 -126.34 0.70 -11.61
C ILE A 616 -125.21 0.31 -10.65
N THR A 617 -125.52 -0.45 -9.60
CA THR A 617 -124.52 -0.91 -8.62
C THR A 617 -123.46 -1.80 -9.26
N ALA A 618 -123.85 -2.77 -10.11
CA ALA A 618 -122.90 -3.62 -10.82
C ALA A 618 -121.96 -2.83 -11.75
N ASN A 619 -122.48 -1.78 -12.42
CA ASN A 619 -121.68 -0.92 -13.28
C ASN A 619 -120.64 -0.10 -12.50
N GLN A 620 -121.00 0.40 -11.30
CA GLN A 620 -120.06 1.11 -10.42
C GLN A 620 -118.94 0.19 -9.93
N GLN A 621 -119.29 -1.00 -9.41
CA GLN A 621 -118.32 -1.98 -8.94
C GLN A 621 -117.34 -2.41 -10.04
N LEU A 622 -117.84 -2.69 -11.25
CA LEU A 622 -116.98 -3.01 -12.40
C LEU A 622 -116.04 -1.83 -12.78
N SER A 623 -116.44 -0.57 -12.58
CA SER A 623 -115.55 0.58 -12.87
C SER A 623 -114.41 0.65 -11.86
N GLU A 624 -114.72 0.42 -10.59
CA GLU A 624 -113.73 0.44 -9.51
C GLU A 624 -112.69 -0.67 -9.69
N TYR A 625 -113.13 -1.89 -10.03
CA TYR A 625 -112.22 -3.00 -10.32
C TYR A 625 -111.29 -2.70 -11.51
N ILE A 626 -111.82 -2.18 -12.62
CA ILE A 626 -111.02 -1.82 -13.81
C ILE A 626 -109.97 -0.74 -13.46
N SER A 627 -110.38 0.28 -12.69
CA SER A 627 -109.48 1.35 -12.26
C SER A 627 -108.37 0.82 -11.34
N SER A 628 -108.73 -0.05 -10.38
CA SER A 628 -107.78 -0.69 -9.46
C SER A 628 -106.73 -1.52 -10.22
N VAL A 629 -107.13 -2.28 -11.23
CA VAL A 629 -106.21 -3.04 -12.09
C VAL A 629 -105.30 -2.11 -12.89
N GLY A 630 -105.80 -0.99 -13.42
CA GLY A 630 -104.99 0.01 -14.12
C GLY A 630 -103.92 0.67 -13.24
N VAL A 631 -104.27 0.99 -11.99
CA VAL A 631 -103.31 1.50 -10.98
C VAL A 631 -102.26 0.44 -10.65
N ALA A 632 -102.69 -0.80 -10.38
CA ALA A 632 -101.78 -1.91 -10.08
C ALA A 632 -100.78 -2.17 -11.22
N LEU A 633 -101.24 -2.12 -12.48
CA LEU A 633 -100.39 -2.26 -13.67
C LEU A 633 -99.34 -1.15 -13.76
N THR A 634 -99.74 0.11 -13.53
CA THR A 634 -98.83 1.26 -13.56
C THR A 634 -97.76 1.15 -12.48
N THR A 635 -98.17 0.80 -11.26
CA THR A 635 -97.24 0.59 -10.14
C THR A 635 -96.28 -0.57 -10.40
N ALA A 636 -96.78 -1.71 -10.87
CA ALA A 636 -95.94 -2.87 -11.20
C ALA A 636 -94.92 -2.54 -12.29
N HIS A 637 -95.31 -1.81 -13.34
CA HIS A 637 -94.40 -1.39 -14.40
C HIS A 637 -93.33 -0.40 -13.90
N GLN A 638 -93.72 0.57 -13.06
CA GLN A 638 -92.77 1.51 -12.47
C GLN A 638 -91.74 0.80 -11.59
N GLN A 639 -92.19 -0.12 -10.72
CA GLN A 639 -91.32 -0.92 -9.86
C GLN A 639 -90.39 -1.82 -10.67
N ALA A 640 -90.91 -2.52 -11.69
CA ALA A 640 -90.11 -3.37 -12.57
C ALA A 640 -89.05 -2.55 -13.34
N THR A 641 -89.41 -1.36 -13.85
CA THR A 641 -88.48 -0.46 -14.55
C THR A 641 -87.37 0.05 -13.62
N GLN A 642 -87.71 0.41 -12.38
CA GLN A 642 -86.72 0.82 -11.37
C GLN A 642 -85.80 -0.34 -10.99
N ALA A 643 -86.35 -1.55 -10.81
CA ALA A 643 -85.57 -2.75 -10.51
C ALA A 643 -84.57 -3.08 -11.64
N VAL A 644 -84.98 -2.98 -12.92
CA VAL A 644 -84.08 -3.20 -14.07
C VAL A 644 -82.96 -2.16 -14.12
N LYS A 645 -83.26 -0.86 -13.91
CA LYS A 645 -82.21 0.18 -13.86
C LYS A 645 -81.23 0.00 -12.70
N ALA A 646 -81.73 -0.40 -11.53
CA ALA A 646 -80.90 -0.69 -10.37
C ALA A 646 -80.01 -1.92 -10.61
N LEU A 647 -80.54 -2.96 -11.28
CA LEU A 647 -79.79 -4.14 -11.69
C LEU A 647 -78.70 -3.77 -12.71
N GLU A 648 -79.03 -3.03 -13.76
CA GLU A 648 -78.07 -2.52 -14.76
C GLU A 648 -76.92 -1.76 -14.09
N SER A 649 -77.24 -0.79 -13.23
CA SER A 649 -76.24 0.00 -12.50
C SER A 649 -75.36 -0.89 -11.60
N THR A 650 -75.96 -1.88 -10.95
CA THR A 650 -75.25 -2.81 -10.06
C THR A 650 -74.33 -3.74 -10.85
N VAL A 651 -74.81 -4.32 -11.94
CA VAL A 651 -74.01 -5.22 -12.80
C VAL A 651 -72.87 -4.45 -13.44
N THR A 652 -73.12 -3.27 -14.02
CA THR A 652 -72.07 -2.43 -14.64
C THR A 652 -71.01 -2.01 -13.63
N ARG A 653 -71.41 -1.64 -12.39
CA ARG A 653 -70.47 -1.33 -11.30
C ARG A 653 -69.68 -2.55 -10.86
N THR A 654 -70.32 -3.71 -10.74
CA THR A 654 -69.65 -4.97 -10.37
C THR A 654 -68.65 -5.41 -11.44
N VAL A 655 -69.03 -5.37 -12.72
CA VAL A 655 -68.12 -5.65 -13.85
C VAL A 655 -66.94 -4.69 -13.85
N SER A 656 -67.21 -3.38 -13.71
CA SER A 656 -66.15 -2.38 -13.67
C SER A 656 -65.19 -2.59 -12.50
N SER A 657 -65.71 -2.88 -11.31
CA SER A 657 -64.91 -3.19 -10.13
C SER A 657 -64.08 -4.47 -10.33
N ALA A 658 -64.68 -5.53 -10.87
CA ALA A 658 -64.00 -6.80 -11.11
C ALA A 658 -62.85 -6.65 -12.14
N PHE A 659 -63.08 -5.92 -13.24
CA PHE A 659 -62.01 -5.62 -14.20
C PHE A 659 -60.94 -4.70 -13.63
N SER A 660 -61.28 -3.72 -12.80
CA SER A 660 -60.27 -2.91 -12.11
C SER A 660 -59.40 -3.78 -11.18
N THR A 661 -60.01 -4.69 -10.42
CA THR A 661 -59.28 -5.64 -9.57
C THR A 661 -58.41 -6.60 -10.39
N LEU A 662 -58.95 -7.20 -11.45
CA LEU A 662 -58.20 -8.12 -12.33
C LEU A 662 -57.03 -7.40 -13.02
N THR A 663 -57.26 -6.20 -13.54
CA THR A 663 -56.22 -5.41 -14.21
C THR A 663 -55.10 -5.06 -13.22
N ALA A 664 -55.45 -4.58 -12.02
CA ALA A 664 -54.47 -4.30 -10.98
C ALA A 664 -53.69 -5.56 -10.55
N GLN A 665 -54.34 -6.73 -10.50
CA GLN A 665 -53.67 -8.00 -10.21
C GLN A 665 -52.69 -8.42 -11.31
N VAL A 666 -53.08 -8.31 -12.59
CA VAL A 666 -52.20 -8.61 -13.73
C VAL A 666 -51.00 -7.67 -13.74
N HIS A 667 -51.22 -6.36 -13.56
CA HIS A 667 -50.17 -5.35 -13.44
C HIS A 667 -49.24 -5.64 -12.27
N SER A 668 -49.79 -6.02 -11.12
CA SER A 668 -49.00 -6.38 -9.93
C SER A 668 -48.20 -7.68 -10.10
N LEU A 669 -48.75 -8.70 -10.76
CA LEU A 669 -48.06 -9.98 -11.00
C LEU A 669 -46.85 -9.79 -11.92
N PHE A 670 -47.01 -9.01 -12.99
CA PHE A 670 -45.91 -8.69 -13.89
C PHE A 670 -44.81 -7.88 -13.19
N ALA A 671 -45.20 -6.84 -12.44
CA ALA A 671 -44.28 -6.06 -11.61
C ALA A 671 -43.51 -6.96 -10.63
N LYS A 672 -44.19 -7.86 -9.92
CA LYS A 672 -43.55 -8.82 -8.99
C LYS A 672 -42.57 -9.77 -9.69
N GLN A 673 -42.89 -10.23 -10.90
CA GLN A 673 -41.97 -11.06 -11.68
C GLN A 673 -40.68 -10.30 -12.00
N LYS A 674 -40.78 -9.06 -12.49
CA LYS A 674 -39.61 -8.21 -12.78
C LYS A 674 -38.86 -7.79 -11.51
N GLN A 675 -39.56 -7.60 -10.40
CA GLN A 675 -38.95 -7.37 -9.10
C GLN A 675 -38.10 -8.57 -8.64
N ALA A 676 -38.55 -9.80 -8.91
CA ALA A 676 -37.78 -11.00 -8.59
C ALA A 676 -36.50 -11.10 -9.44
N GLU A 677 -36.56 -10.79 -10.73
CA GLU A 677 -35.39 -10.70 -11.62
C GLU A 677 -34.40 -9.63 -11.12
N LEU A 678 -34.90 -8.45 -10.72
CA LEU A 678 -34.07 -7.38 -10.15
C LEU A 678 -33.43 -7.80 -8.81
N THR A 679 -34.16 -8.55 -7.98
CA THR A 679 -33.63 -9.06 -6.70
C THR A 679 -32.48 -10.05 -6.93
N GLN A 680 -32.55 -10.87 -7.98
CA GLN A 680 -31.45 -11.74 -8.38
C GLN A 680 -30.24 -10.93 -8.83
N LEU A 681 -30.44 -9.88 -9.65
CA LEU A 681 -29.38 -8.96 -10.03
C LEU A 681 -28.72 -8.32 -8.79
N HIS A 682 -29.52 -7.77 -7.87
CA HIS A 682 -29.03 -7.17 -6.63
C HIS A 682 -28.14 -8.15 -5.83
N THR A 683 -28.57 -9.41 -5.74
CA THR A 683 -27.84 -10.48 -5.03
C THR A 683 -26.49 -10.74 -5.68
N VAL A 684 -26.43 -10.84 -7.01
CA VAL A 684 -25.16 -11.06 -7.74
C VAL A 684 -24.23 -9.86 -7.54
N VAL A 685 -24.70 -8.63 -7.75
CA VAL A 685 -23.87 -7.42 -7.62
C VAL A 685 -23.34 -7.27 -6.19
N THR A 686 -24.16 -7.51 -5.18
CA THR A 686 -23.74 -7.43 -3.76
C THR A 686 -22.68 -8.49 -3.44
N ALA A 687 -22.84 -9.72 -3.93
CA ALA A 687 -21.87 -10.78 -3.73
C ALA A 687 -20.53 -10.49 -4.44
N GLN A 688 -20.58 -9.95 -5.67
CA GLN A 688 -19.39 -9.57 -6.41
C GLN A 688 -18.68 -8.36 -5.80
N LEU A 689 -19.41 -7.38 -5.25
CA LEU A 689 -18.79 -6.28 -4.48
C LEU A 689 -17.96 -6.82 -3.31
N ALA A 690 -18.54 -7.70 -2.49
CA ALA A 690 -17.83 -8.29 -1.36
C ALA A 690 -16.58 -9.09 -1.81
N ARG A 691 -16.68 -9.81 -2.94
CA ARG A 691 -15.55 -10.56 -3.49
C ARG A 691 -14.45 -9.64 -4.05
N ILE A 692 -14.83 -8.59 -4.75
CA ILE A 692 -13.90 -7.59 -5.30
C ILE A 692 -13.18 -6.85 -4.16
N ASP A 693 -13.91 -6.45 -3.11
CA ASP A 693 -13.33 -5.85 -1.90
C ASP A 693 -12.29 -6.78 -1.26
N GLU A 694 -12.59 -8.07 -1.17
CA GLU A 694 -11.66 -9.07 -0.63
C GLU A 694 -10.39 -9.19 -1.48
N ILE A 695 -10.54 -9.30 -2.81
CA ILE A 695 -9.40 -9.40 -3.74
C ILE A 695 -8.53 -8.14 -3.65
N ILE A 696 -9.13 -6.94 -3.68
CA ILE A 696 -8.42 -5.67 -3.56
C ILE A 696 -7.66 -5.60 -2.22
N ARG A 697 -8.33 -5.96 -1.11
CA ARG A 697 -7.72 -5.94 0.22
C ARG A 697 -6.52 -6.89 0.31
N GLU A 698 -6.65 -8.10 -0.23
CA GLU A 698 -5.56 -9.08 -0.25
C GLU A 698 -4.40 -8.62 -1.13
N ASP A 699 -4.70 -8.11 -2.32
CA ASP A 699 -3.69 -7.63 -3.26
C ASP A 699 -2.92 -6.41 -2.72
N LYS A 700 -3.58 -5.49 -1.99
CA LYS A 700 -2.90 -4.38 -1.29
C LYS A 700 -2.04 -4.83 -0.11
N ALA A 701 -2.33 -5.99 0.49
CA ALA A 701 -1.67 -6.47 1.70
C ALA A 701 -0.55 -7.49 1.43
N THR A 702 -0.50 -8.08 0.24
CA THR A 702 0.40 -9.18 -0.11
C THR A 702 1.31 -8.80 -1.29
N GLY A 703 2.32 -9.63 -1.57
CA GLY A 703 3.26 -9.41 -2.66
C GLY A 703 3.98 -8.07 -2.61
N VAL A 704 4.30 -7.52 -3.79
CA VAL A 704 5.08 -6.28 -3.92
C VAL A 704 4.35 -5.06 -3.34
N LYS A 705 3.02 -5.00 -3.44
CA LYS A 705 2.24 -3.86 -2.92
C LYS A 705 2.26 -3.82 -1.39
N GLY A 706 2.06 -4.98 -0.76
CA GLY A 706 2.20 -5.10 0.69
C GLY A 706 3.62 -4.83 1.17
N PHE A 707 4.64 -5.29 0.43
CA PHE A 707 6.04 -5.00 0.74
C PHE A 707 6.32 -3.49 0.76
N PHE A 708 5.86 -2.72 -0.23
CA PHE A 708 6.05 -1.26 -0.23
C PHE A 708 5.27 -0.54 0.87
N LYS A 709 4.09 -1.05 1.22
CA LYS A 709 3.32 -0.53 2.36
C LYS A 709 4.08 -0.75 3.67
N GLU A 710 4.58 -1.96 3.89
CA GLU A 710 5.38 -2.31 5.07
C GLU A 710 6.69 -1.51 5.11
N MET A 711 7.38 -1.41 3.97
CA MET A 711 8.57 -0.60 3.82
C MET A 711 8.32 0.86 4.21
N ASN A 712 7.22 1.47 3.76
CA ASN A 712 6.88 2.84 4.15
C ASN A 712 6.57 2.94 5.65
N SER A 713 5.83 1.98 6.22
CA SER A 713 5.53 1.93 7.66
C SER A 713 6.81 1.86 8.50
N LEU A 714 7.73 0.97 8.16
CA LEU A 714 9.00 0.81 8.87
C LEU A 714 9.91 2.03 8.70
N LEU A 715 9.87 2.72 7.55
CA LEU A 715 10.55 4.00 7.39
C LEU A 715 9.98 5.07 8.32
N GLU A 716 8.65 5.11 8.51
CA GLU A 716 7.98 6.02 9.43
C GLU A 716 8.34 5.70 10.89
N ASP A 717 8.38 4.42 11.26
CA ASP A 717 8.66 4.01 12.63
C ASP A 717 10.15 4.18 13.00
N GLN A 718 11.05 3.67 12.16
CA GLN A 718 12.48 3.59 12.48
C GLN A 718 13.26 4.85 12.08
N PHE A 719 12.83 5.55 11.03
CA PHE A 719 13.59 6.65 10.43
C PHE A 719 12.80 7.97 10.35
N GLN A 720 11.75 8.15 11.16
CA GLN A 720 11.07 9.44 11.30
C GLN A 720 12.04 10.57 11.67
N ARG A 721 11.71 11.78 11.20
CA ARG A 721 12.53 13.00 11.33
C ARG A 721 12.90 13.38 12.77
N SER A 722 12.06 13.04 13.74
CA SER A 722 12.30 13.24 15.18
C SER A 722 13.31 12.25 15.76
N SER A 723 13.43 11.05 15.16
CA SER A 723 14.28 9.97 15.66
C SER A 723 15.71 10.01 15.10
N LEU A 724 15.92 10.67 13.96
CA LEU A 724 17.22 10.89 13.36
C LEU A 724 17.74 12.25 13.83
N SER A 725 18.85 12.29 14.57
CA SER A 725 19.46 13.52 15.09
C SER A 725 20.85 13.73 14.49
N ASP A 726 21.31 14.99 14.44
CA ASP A 726 22.55 15.34 13.74
C ASP A 726 23.81 14.79 14.45
N GLY A 727 23.71 14.47 15.75
CA GLY A 727 24.77 13.86 16.55
C GLY A 727 24.64 12.34 16.71
N MET A 728 23.77 11.68 15.95
CA MET A 728 23.54 10.23 16.04
C MET A 728 24.81 9.45 15.68
N LYS A 729 25.10 8.42 16.48
CA LYS A 729 26.27 7.56 16.29
C LYS A 729 25.97 6.40 15.35
N LEU A 730 27.02 5.82 14.75
CA LEU A 730 26.88 4.63 13.90
C LEU A 730 26.12 3.49 14.58
N SER A 731 26.42 3.19 15.84
CA SER A 731 25.77 2.12 16.60
C SER A 731 24.27 2.36 16.78
N GLU A 732 23.85 3.61 16.96
CA GLU A 732 22.44 3.99 17.13
C GLU A 732 21.68 3.83 15.80
N LEU A 733 22.30 4.25 14.69
CA LEU A 733 21.75 4.04 13.36
C LEU A 733 21.70 2.54 13.00
N ALA A 734 22.72 1.77 13.37
CA ALA A 734 22.75 0.33 13.15
C ALA A 734 21.62 -0.38 13.89
N VAL A 735 21.30 0.01 15.14
CA VAL A 735 20.13 -0.53 15.87
C VAL A 735 18.84 -0.27 15.10
N LYS A 736 18.66 0.94 14.54
CA LYS A 736 17.49 1.26 13.72
C LYS A 736 17.45 0.45 12.43
N ALA A 737 18.59 0.26 11.78
CA ALA A 737 18.71 -0.57 10.59
C ALA A 737 18.36 -2.03 10.87
N VAL A 738 18.78 -2.60 12.02
CA VAL A 738 18.38 -3.95 12.43
C VAL A 738 16.87 -4.06 12.50
N VAL A 739 16.20 -3.18 13.26
CA VAL A 739 14.73 -3.24 13.40
C VAL A 739 14.02 -3.04 12.06
N TYR A 740 14.53 -2.13 11.22
CA TYR A 740 13.99 -1.89 9.89
C TYR A 740 14.08 -3.15 8.99
N PHE A 741 15.25 -3.77 8.89
CA PHE A 741 15.42 -4.95 8.06
C PHE A 741 14.69 -6.16 8.64
N GLU A 742 14.68 -6.34 9.96
CA GLU A 742 13.93 -7.41 10.62
C GLU A 742 12.43 -7.35 10.28
N GLY A 743 11.81 -6.17 10.33
CA GLY A 743 10.41 -6.02 9.93
C GLY A 743 10.16 -6.38 8.45
N LEU A 744 11.09 -6.04 7.56
CA LEU A 744 11.00 -6.45 6.15
C LEU A 744 11.15 -7.96 5.98
N PHE A 745 12.05 -8.60 6.72
CA PHE A 745 12.19 -10.06 6.68
C PHE A 745 11.00 -10.77 7.31
N GLU A 746 10.40 -10.23 8.38
CA GLU A 746 9.15 -10.74 8.93
C GLU A 746 8.02 -10.73 7.89
N TYR A 747 7.88 -9.64 7.13
CA TYR A 747 6.94 -9.59 6.01
C TYR A 747 7.22 -10.66 4.95
N LEU A 748 8.48 -10.83 4.57
CA LEU A 748 8.88 -11.85 3.61
C LEU A 748 8.57 -13.25 4.13
N ASP A 749 8.88 -13.55 5.39
CA ASP A 749 8.57 -14.84 6.03
C ASP A 749 7.07 -15.14 6.01
N GLU A 750 6.22 -14.13 6.27
CA GLU A 750 4.76 -14.27 6.21
C GLU A 750 4.25 -14.58 4.79
N GLU A 751 4.90 -14.03 3.75
CA GLU A 751 4.57 -14.32 2.36
C GLU A 751 5.05 -15.72 1.92
N PHE A 752 6.25 -16.12 2.35
CA PHE A 752 6.85 -17.42 2.02
C PHE A 752 6.28 -18.59 2.85
N THR A 753 5.68 -18.32 4.02
CA THR A 753 5.00 -19.34 4.82
C THR A 753 3.53 -19.49 4.41
N PRO A 754 3.01 -20.73 4.26
CA PRO A 754 1.60 -20.92 3.94
C PRO A 754 0.73 -20.38 5.08
N ARG A 755 -0.01 -19.27 4.83
CA ARG A 755 -1.08 -18.79 5.70
C ARG A 755 -2.11 -19.92 5.89
N ARG A 756 -1.99 -20.70 6.96
CA ARG A 756 -2.99 -21.71 7.30
C ARG A 756 -4.26 -20.98 7.75
N PRO A 757 -5.43 -21.26 7.13
CA PRO A 757 -6.70 -20.94 7.77
C PRO A 757 -6.73 -21.64 9.13
N LYS A 758 -7.21 -20.96 10.18
CA LYS A 758 -7.41 -21.52 11.51
C LYS A 758 -8.39 -22.70 11.44
N ALA A 759 -7.91 -23.91 11.20
CA ALA A 759 -8.65 -25.16 11.37
C ALA A 759 -7.86 -26.12 12.25
N PRO A 760 -8.52 -26.95 13.09
CA PRO A 760 -7.83 -27.81 14.05
C PRO A 760 -7.00 -28.88 13.34
N ARG A 761 -5.77 -29.05 13.83
CA ARG A 761 -4.78 -30.03 13.37
C ARG A 761 -5.38 -31.43 13.20
N GLN A 762 -5.27 -32.00 12.00
CA GLN A 762 -5.19 -33.45 11.81
C GLN A 762 -4.12 -33.78 10.76
N GLY A 763 -3.17 -34.64 11.15
CA GLY A 763 -2.24 -35.35 10.25
C GLY A 763 -0.83 -34.76 10.12
N PRO A 764 0.24 -35.53 10.42
CA PRO A 764 1.60 -35.20 9.99
C PRO A 764 1.78 -35.63 8.53
N GLY A 765 1.75 -34.68 7.60
CA GLY A 765 2.00 -34.91 6.19
C GLY A 765 2.61 -33.68 5.54
N THR A 766 3.91 -33.78 5.21
CA THR A 766 4.70 -32.95 4.28
C THR A 766 4.45 -31.43 4.32
N GLN A 767 5.27 -30.72 5.10
CA GLN A 767 5.46 -29.28 4.93
C GLN A 767 6.15 -29.01 3.59
N ASN A 768 5.40 -28.56 2.59
CA ASN A 768 5.97 -27.88 1.43
C ASN A 768 6.52 -26.52 1.90
N HIS A 769 7.77 -26.49 2.38
CA HIS A 769 8.49 -25.23 2.53
C HIS A 769 8.95 -24.75 1.15
N ASP A 770 8.69 -23.48 0.84
CA ASP A 770 9.27 -22.84 -0.35
C ASP A 770 10.80 -23.01 -0.30
N PRO A 771 11.44 -23.56 -1.35
CA PRO A 771 12.89 -23.79 -1.36
C PRO A 771 13.71 -22.49 -1.17
N HIS A 772 13.12 -21.32 -1.47
CA HIS A 772 13.76 -20.02 -1.29
C HIS A 772 13.63 -19.48 0.13
N ALA A 773 12.68 -19.96 0.94
CA ALA A 773 12.51 -19.47 2.32
C ALA A 773 13.77 -19.68 3.17
N ALA A 774 14.43 -20.84 3.03
CA ALA A 774 15.70 -21.10 3.72
C ALA A 774 16.84 -20.20 3.22
N MET A 775 16.84 -19.81 1.95
CA MET A 775 17.84 -18.89 1.38
C MET A 775 17.61 -17.46 1.89
N VAL A 776 16.35 -17.01 1.95
CA VAL A 776 15.97 -15.71 2.53
C VAL A 776 16.36 -15.64 4.00
N GLU A 777 16.14 -16.71 4.78
CA GLU A 777 16.56 -16.77 6.18
C GLU A 777 18.09 -16.75 6.36
N ASN A 778 18.85 -17.35 5.43
CA ASN A 778 20.31 -17.24 5.44
C ASN A 778 20.77 -15.79 5.17
N ILE A 779 20.10 -15.07 4.27
CA ILE A 779 20.37 -13.65 4.01
C ILE A 779 20.03 -12.82 5.26
N ARG A 780 18.86 -13.04 5.85
CA ARG A 780 18.44 -12.41 7.11
C ARG A 780 19.49 -12.60 8.21
N THR A 781 19.89 -13.86 8.45
CA THR A 781 20.89 -14.21 9.46
C THR A 781 22.23 -13.52 9.21
N ALA A 782 22.71 -13.50 7.96
CA ALA A 782 23.96 -12.86 7.61
C ALA A 782 23.91 -11.33 7.77
N LEU A 783 22.81 -10.69 7.34
CA LEU A 783 22.61 -9.24 7.49
C LEU A 783 22.54 -8.85 8.97
N ASN A 784 21.80 -9.62 9.77
CA ASN A 784 21.70 -9.40 11.21
C ASN A 784 23.05 -9.57 11.90
N ALA A 785 23.86 -10.55 11.52
CA ALA A 785 25.21 -10.72 12.06
C ALA A 785 26.11 -9.51 11.73
N LEU A 786 26.02 -8.99 10.51
CA LEU A 786 26.74 -7.79 10.08
C LEU A 786 26.31 -6.56 10.88
N LEU A 787 25.01 -6.28 10.95
CA LEU A 787 24.48 -5.11 11.65
C LEU A 787 24.66 -5.20 13.18
N ALA A 788 24.48 -6.38 13.77
CA ALA A 788 24.71 -6.61 15.20
C ALA A 788 26.16 -6.32 15.60
N HIS A 789 27.13 -6.56 14.70
CA HIS A 789 28.52 -6.16 14.92
C HIS A 789 28.70 -4.63 14.97
N LEU A 790 27.97 -3.90 14.12
CA LEU A 790 27.96 -2.43 14.13
C LEU A 790 27.26 -1.85 15.37
N CYS A 791 26.25 -2.54 15.91
CA CYS A 791 25.55 -2.13 17.14
C CYS A 791 26.44 -2.15 18.38
N LYS A 792 27.51 -2.96 18.41
CA LYS A 792 28.43 -3.02 19.56
C LYS A 792 29.11 -1.66 19.75
N THR A 793 29.29 -1.23 20.99
CA THR A 793 29.97 0.04 21.34
C THR A 793 31.20 -0.16 22.23
N THR A 794 31.42 -1.39 22.70
CA THR A 794 32.52 -1.75 23.59
C THR A 794 33.24 -2.99 23.05
N GLY A 795 34.51 -3.15 23.43
CA GLY A 795 35.30 -4.31 23.03
C GLY A 795 35.68 -4.36 21.54
N LYS A 796 35.62 -3.22 20.83
CA LYS A 796 36.15 -3.08 19.46
C LYS A 796 36.91 -1.75 19.31
N ALA A 797 38.04 -1.81 18.62
CA ALA A 797 38.83 -0.63 18.27
C ALA A 797 38.46 -0.03 16.92
N TYR A 798 37.71 -0.75 16.09
CA TYR A 798 37.21 -0.30 14.79
C TYR A 798 35.79 -0.83 14.58
N ASN A 799 34.93 -0.05 13.94
CA ASN A 799 33.61 -0.50 13.51
C ASN A 799 33.70 -1.43 12.31
N PHE A 800 34.54 -1.06 11.34
CA PHE A 800 34.86 -1.85 10.15
C PHE A 800 36.21 -2.54 10.35
N ASP A 801 36.15 -3.72 10.94
CA ASP A 801 37.29 -4.61 11.21
C ASP A 801 37.22 -5.88 10.32
N TYR A 802 38.06 -6.87 10.64
CA TYR A 802 38.08 -8.12 9.90
C TYR A 802 36.80 -8.95 10.16
N THR A 803 36.25 -8.90 11.38
CA THR A 803 34.96 -9.50 11.69
C THR A 803 33.81 -8.90 10.85
N PHE A 804 33.77 -7.57 10.68
CA PHE A 804 32.86 -6.89 9.76
C PHE A 804 33.02 -7.40 8.33
N SER A 805 34.26 -7.44 7.84
CA SER A 805 34.57 -7.89 6.47
C SER A 805 34.11 -9.33 6.22
N LYS A 806 34.31 -10.22 7.20
CA LYS A 806 33.86 -11.61 7.15
C LYS A 806 32.33 -11.71 7.13
N ASN A 807 31.63 -10.90 7.94
CA ASN A 807 30.16 -10.88 7.95
C ASN A 807 29.60 -10.29 6.64
N LEU A 808 30.28 -9.31 6.04
CA LEU A 808 29.90 -8.72 4.77
C LEU A 808 30.08 -9.73 3.62
N ASP A 809 31.21 -10.44 3.57
CA ASP A 809 31.44 -11.53 2.61
C ASP A 809 30.39 -12.64 2.75
N ALA A 810 30.05 -13.01 4.00
CA ALA A 810 28.98 -13.99 4.26
C ALA A 810 27.60 -13.51 3.76
N LEU A 811 27.29 -12.22 3.91
CA LEU A 811 26.06 -11.61 3.38
C LEU A 811 26.04 -11.61 1.85
N LEU A 812 27.11 -11.14 1.21
CA LEU A 812 27.19 -11.11 -0.25
C LEU A 812 27.13 -12.52 -0.84
N LYS A 813 27.77 -13.50 -0.18
CA LYS A 813 27.70 -14.90 -0.55
C LYS A 813 26.28 -15.47 -0.40
N SER A 814 25.58 -15.20 0.70
CA SER A 814 24.21 -15.69 0.87
C SER A 814 23.23 -15.08 -0.14
N VAL A 815 23.46 -13.83 -0.56
CA VAL A 815 22.73 -13.20 -1.67
C VAL A 815 23.12 -13.81 -3.02
N ALA A 816 24.39 -14.14 -3.24
CA ALA A 816 24.84 -14.80 -4.47
C ALA A 816 24.29 -16.23 -4.60
N ASP A 817 24.04 -16.91 -3.48
CA ASP A 817 23.41 -18.24 -3.45
C ASP A 817 21.96 -18.21 -3.97
N LEU A 818 21.30 -17.04 -4.03
CA LEU A 818 20.13 -16.81 -4.90
C LEU A 818 20.59 -16.79 -6.37
N SER A 819 20.89 -17.99 -6.87
CA SER A 819 21.63 -18.25 -8.12
C SER A 819 20.98 -17.73 -9.42
N ALA A 820 19.67 -17.46 -9.43
CA ALA A 820 19.01 -16.93 -10.63
C ALA A 820 19.34 -15.45 -10.83
N GLU A 821 19.79 -15.07 -12.04
CA GLU A 821 20.07 -13.66 -12.39
C GLU A 821 18.83 -12.78 -12.18
N LYS A 822 17.67 -13.26 -12.64
CA LYS A 822 16.34 -12.78 -12.27
C LYS A 822 15.42 -13.97 -12.07
N PHE A 823 14.63 -13.95 -11.02
CA PHE A 823 13.52 -14.87 -10.85
C PHE A 823 12.37 -14.37 -11.74
N GLY A 824 12.00 -15.14 -12.76
CA GLY A 824 10.94 -14.79 -13.71
C GLY A 824 9.63 -15.54 -13.49
N GLU A 825 9.69 -16.80 -13.03
CA GLU A 825 8.53 -17.66 -12.80
C GLU A 825 8.67 -18.35 -11.44
N GLY A 826 7.84 -17.94 -10.47
CA GLY A 826 7.84 -18.43 -9.10
C GLY A 826 6.81 -17.68 -8.26
N LYS A 827 6.33 -18.26 -7.16
CA LYS A 827 5.20 -17.72 -6.38
C LYS A 827 5.45 -16.28 -5.85
N HIS A 828 6.71 -15.92 -5.59
CA HIS A 828 7.13 -14.60 -5.09
C HIS A 828 8.40 -14.09 -5.81
N ALA A 829 8.51 -14.32 -7.12
CA ALA A 829 9.71 -14.01 -7.90
C ALA A 829 10.13 -12.52 -7.80
N ASP A 830 9.16 -11.60 -7.87
CA ASP A 830 9.45 -10.16 -7.76
C ASP A 830 10.02 -9.78 -6.39
N LEU A 831 9.46 -10.31 -5.29
CA LEU A 831 9.98 -10.05 -3.94
C LEU A 831 11.41 -10.56 -3.77
N LEU A 832 11.73 -11.74 -4.34
CA LEU A 832 13.09 -12.28 -4.33
C LEU A 832 14.05 -11.39 -5.13
N ASN A 833 13.63 -10.86 -6.28
CA ASN A 833 14.44 -9.92 -7.06
C ASN A 833 14.70 -8.62 -6.27
N LEU A 834 13.67 -8.04 -5.63
CA LEU A 834 13.82 -6.83 -4.81
C LEU A 834 14.79 -7.05 -3.64
N LEU A 835 14.64 -8.16 -2.91
CA LEU A 835 15.52 -8.52 -1.81
C LEU A 835 16.96 -8.71 -2.31
N LYS A 836 17.16 -9.50 -3.37
CA LYS A 836 18.47 -9.79 -3.93
C LYS A 836 19.18 -8.52 -4.36
N ASP A 837 18.55 -7.72 -5.22
CA ASP A 837 19.16 -6.51 -5.75
C ASP A 837 19.38 -5.46 -4.66
N GLY A 838 18.41 -5.30 -3.76
CA GLY A 838 18.49 -4.39 -2.62
C GLY A 838 19.63 -4.72 -1.67
N VAL A 839 19.72 -5.97 -1.21
CA VAL A 839 20.76 -6.38 -0.23
C VAL A 839 22.13 -6.43 -0.87
N ASN A 840 22.23 -6.84 -2.14
CA ASN A 840 23.49 -6.82 -2.88
C ASN A 840 24.06 -5.40 -2.99
N ASP A 841 23.22 -4.41 -3.34
CA ASP A 841 23.68 -3.02 -3.45
C ASP A 841 23.92 -2.35 -2.10
N PHE A 842 23.17 -2.72 -1.06
CA PHE A 842 23.51 -2.40 0.33
C PHE A 842 24.92 -2.89 0.67
N GLY A 843 25.22 -4.15 0.36
CA GLY A 843 26.52 -4.76 0.60
C GLY A 843 27.64 -4.08 -0.21
N ARG A 844 27.42 -3.77 -1.48
CA ARG A 844 28.38 -3.05 -2.34
C ARG A 844 28.75 -1.67 -1.81
N GLN A 845 27.82 -0.93 -1.22
CA GLN A 845 28.19 0.33 -0.56
C GLN A 845 29.13 0.06 0.61
N LEU A 846 28.91 -1.00 1.38
CA LEU A 846 29.76 -1.38 2.51
C LEU A 846 31.11 -2.00 2.09
N GLU A 847 31.25 -2.58 0.90
CA GLU A 847 32.53 -3.08 0.37
C GLU A 847 33.57 -1.98 0.17
N ASP A 848 33.12 -0.73 0.03
CA ASP A 848 34.00 0.43 -0.06
C ASP A 848 34.51 0.89 1.32
N ALA A 849 34.10 0.25 2.42
CA ALA A 849 34.60 0.56 3.76
C ALA A 849 36.13 0.41 3.87
N TYR A 850 36.80 1.38 4.50
CA TYR A 850 38.20 1.22 4.85
C TYR A 850 38.32 0.23 6.02
N VAL A 851 39.01 -0.89 5.78
CA VAL A 851 39.28 -1.90 6.82
C VAL A 851 40.77 -1.92 7.11
N ASN A 852 41.12 -1.65 8.37
CA ASN A 852 42.50 -1.79 8.81
C ASN A 852 42.93 -3.27 8.83
N ARG A 853 43.88 -3.62 7.95
CA ARG A 853 44.49 -4.96 7.85
C ARG A 853 45.07 -5.51 9.17
N TYR A 854 45.43 -4.63 10.10
CA TYR A 854 46.09 -4.98 11.36
C TYR A 854 45.19 -4.87 12.61
N ALA A 855 43.90 -4.56 12.45
CA ALA A 855 42.95 -4.27 13.54
C ALA A 855 42.76 -5.40 14.58
N GLU A 856 43.16 -6.64 14.30
CA GLU A 856 42.99 -7.80 15.19
C GLU A 856 44.33 -8.42 15.64
N ARG A 857 45.46 -7.72 15.46
CA ARG A 857 46.78 -8.21 15.90
C ARG A 857 46.96 -7.96 17.40
N VAL A 858 47.38 -9.01 18.12
CA VAL A 858 47.65 -8.96 19.56
C VAL A 858 49.11 -8.58 19.81
N TRP A 859 49.32 -7.65 20.72
CA TRP A 859 50.64 -7.24 21.18
C TRP A 859 51.31 -8.35 22.01
N SER A 860 52.58 -8.62 21.71
CA SER A 860 53.45 -9.55 22.46
C SER A 860 54.60 -8.80 23.13
N GLU A 861 54.71 -8.86 24.45
CA GLU A 861 55.82 -8.24 25.19
C GLU A 861 57.19 -8.81 24.77
N ASN A 862 57.22 -10.09 24.38
CA ASN A 862 58.41 -10.78 23.89
C ASN A 862 58.94 -10.22 22.57
N ASP A 863 58.09 -9.53 21.79
CA ASP A 863 58.45 -8.94 20.51
C ASP A 863 58.59 -7.41 20.58
N SER A 864 58.60 -6.83 21.78
CA SER A 864 58.72 -5.38 22.02
C SER A 864 59.87 -4.74 21.21
N THR A 865 61.06 -5.33 21.23
CA THR A 865 62.21 -4.87 20.45
C THR A 865 61.95 -4.88 18.93
N LYS A 866 61.25 -5.90 18.41
CA LYS A 866 60.91 -5.97 16.98
C LYS A 866 59.92 -4.87 16.61
N TYR A 867 58.92 -4.59 17.46
CA TYR A 867 57.97 -3.52 17.21
C TYR A 867 58.63 -2.13 17.17
N ALA A 868 59.62 -1.88 18.03
CA ALA A 868 60.41 -0.64 17.96
C ALA A 868 61.16 -0.53 16.64
N LYS A 869 61.84 -1.59 16.21
CA LYS A 869 62.59 -1.61 14.94
C LYS A 869 61.68 -1.42 13.72
N VAL A 870 60.51 -2.04 13.74
CA VAL A 870 59.45 -1.82 12.74
C VAL A 870 59.05 -0.34 12.72
N CYS A 871 58.80 0.26 13.88
CA CYS A 871 58.44 1.69 13.99
C CYS A 871 59.55 2.61 13.45
N LEU A 872 60.81 2.41 13.85
CA LEU A 872 61.96 3.18 13.36
C LEU A 872 62.16 3.05 11.85
N THR A 873 61.98 1.85 11.32
CA THR A 873 62.04 1.58 9.87
C THR A 873 60.99 2.37 9.10
N THR A 874 59.86 2.70 9.74
CA THR A 874 58.73 3.35 9.06
C THR A 874 58.72 4.86 9.17
N PHE A 875 59.45 5.46 10.12
CA PHE A 875 59.54 6.91 10.21
C PHE A 875 60.08 7.56 8.93
N PRO A 876 61.17 7.06 8.30
CA PRO A 876 61.62 7.58 7.01
C PRO A 876 60.53 7.45 5.94
N MET A 877 59.85 6.30 5.86
CA MET A 877 58.78 6.09 4.87
C MET A 877 57.60 7.05 5.04
N LEU A 878 57.19 7.30 6.29
CA LEU A 878 56.11 8.23 6.62
C LEU A 878 56.53 9.67 6.36
N LEU A 879 57.76 10.03 6.74
CA LEU A 879 58.33 11.34 6.49
C LEU A 879 58.37 11.61 4.99
N THR A 880 59.04 10.78 4.19
CA THR A 880 59.17 10.95 2.74
C THR A 880 57.80 11.04 2.07
N GLY A 881 56.90 10.09 2.33
CA GLY A 881 55.59 10.07 1.66
C GLY A 881 54.70 11.26 2.06
N LEU A 882 54.59 11.59 3.35
CA LEU A 882 53.74 12.71 3.78
C LEU A 882 54.36 14.08 3.46
N LYS A 883 55.70 14.18 3.44
CA LYS A 883 56.43 15.37 3.00
C LYS A 883 56.22 15.61 1.51
N GLU A 884 56.35 14.58 0.67
CA GLU A 884 56.03 14.66 -0.76
C GLU A 884 54.59 15.14 -1.00
N LEU A 885 53.62 14.59 -0.26
CA LEU A 885 52.23 15.03 -0.33
C LEU A 885 52.08 16.51 0.06
N LYS A 886 52.67 16.91 1.18
CA LYS A 886 52.65 18.29 1.69
C LYS A 886 53.27 19.25 0.67
N GLU A 887 54.49 18.98 0.23
CA GLU A 887 55.24 19.86 -0.67
C GLU A 887 54.53 20.01 -2.01
N ASN A 888 54.00 18.92 -2.59
CA ASN A 888 53.24 19.03 -3.83
C ASN A 888 51.93 19.82 -3.66
N ILE A 889 51.29 19.76 -2.48
CA ILE A 889 50.14 20.61 -2.16
C ILE A 889 50.53 22.08 -1.95
N GLU A 890 51.68 22.36 -1.34
CA GLU A 890 52.16 23.72 -1.04
C GLU A 890 52.79 24.43 -2.25
N LYS A 891 53.41 23.67 -3.18
CA LYS A 891 54.18 24.19 -4.32
C LYS A 891 53.37 25.20 -5.14
N SER A 892 53.88 26.44 -5.21
CA SER A 892 53.27 27.51 -6.01
C SER A 892 53.25 27.13 -7.48
N GLY A 893 52.06 27.09 -8.09
CA GLY A 893 51.86 26.66 -9.48
C GLY A 893 51.41 25.20 -9.63
N ASN A 894 51.47 24.38 -8.58
CA ASN A 894 50.86 23.05 -8.56
C ASN A 894 49.37 23.14 -8.19
N SER A 895 48.55 22.26 -8.78
CA SER A 895 47.09 22.23 -8.59
C SER A 895 46.62 21.26 -7.50
N TRP A 896 47.51 20.48 -6.88
CA TRP A 896 47.17 19.46 -5.87
C TRP A 896 46.34 20.02 -4.72
N ARG A 897 46.59 21.27 -4.31
CA ARG A 897 45.80 21.95 -3.27
C ARG A 897 44.30 22.01 -3.56
N ARG A 898 43.91 22.06 -4.85
CA ARG A 898 42.51 22.13 -5.29
C ARG A 898 41.98 20.80 -5.78
N TYR A 899 42.82 19.78 -5.92
CA TYR A 899 42.37 18.46 -6.36
C TYR A 899 41.45 17.87 -5.28
N ALA A 900 40.30 17.38 -5.75
CA ALA A 900 39.47 16.49 -4.97
C ALA A 900 40.18 15.13 -4.81
N ILE A 901 39.71 14.32 -3.87
CA ILE A 901 40.23 12.96 -3.69
C ILE A 901 40.04 12.14 -4.95
N TYR A 902 38.82 12.04 -5.47
CA TYR A 902 38.51 11.34 -6.72
C TYR A 902 38.12 12.32 -7.83
N ASN A 903 38.56 12.03 -9.05
CA ASN A 903 38.09 12.72 -10.27
C ASN A 903 38.12 11.73 -11.44
N SER A 904 37.05 10.94 -11.56
CA SER A 904 36.93 9.91 -12.59
C SER A 904 37.02 10.42 -14.03
N ARG A 905 36.77 11.72 -14.27
CA ARG A 905 36.88 12.31 -15.62
C ARG A 905 38.32 12.71 -15.97
N GLN A 906 39.12 13.02 -14.97
CA GLN A 906 40.51 13.47 -15.11
C GLN A 906 41.34 12.93 -13.93
N PRO A 907 41.74 11.64 -13.95
CA PRO A 907 42.47 11.02 -12.85
C PRO A 907 43.78 11.73 -12.49
N GLN A 908 44.48 12.28 -13.48
CA GLN A 908 45.68 13.12 -13.30
C GLN A 908 45.42 14.44 -12.54
N SER A 909 44.16 14.76 -12.27
CA SER A 909 43.71 15.91 -11.49
C SER A 909 42.91 15.48 -10.25
N SER A 910 43.30 14.34 -9.66
CA SER A 910 42.77 13.79 -8.41
C SER A 910 43.91 13.38 -7.49
N LEU A 911 43.73 13.54 -6.18
CA LEU A 911 44.73 13.10 -5.19
C LEU A 911 44.83 11.57 -5.12
N TYR A 912 43.74 10.87 -5.44
CA TYR A 912 43.76 9.43 -5.62
C TYR A 912 44.72 9.01 -6.73
N GLY A 913 44.54 9.54 -7.94
CA GLY A 913 45.30 9.15 -9.13
C GLY A 913 46.77 9.59 -9.09
N VAL A 914 47.10 10.72 -8.46
CA VAL A 914 48.48 11.23 -8.43
C VAL A 914 49.29 10.82 -7.20
N PHE A 915 48.65 10.29 -6.15
CA PHE A 915 49.36 10.02 -4.89
C PHE A 915 48.79 8.85 -4.06
N LEU A 916 47.51 8.88 -3.71
CA LEU A 916 46.96 7.93 -2.71
C LEU A 916 46.88 6.49 -3.25
N ARG A 917 46.61 6.31 -4.55
CA ARG A 917 46.59 4.98 -5.20
C ARG A 917 47.92 4.26 -5.02
N ASP A 918 49.00 4.93 -5.39
CA ASP A 918 50.36 4.37 -5.34
C ASP A 918 50.87 4.23 -3.89
N ASN A 919 50.22 4.92 -2.95
CA ASN A 919 50.47 4.81 -1.51
C ASN A 919 49.60 3.75 -0.79
N GLY A 920 48.88 2.94 -1.56
CA GLY A 920 48.19 1.73 -1.11
C GLY A 920 46.72 1.92 -0.75
N TYR A 921 46.07 3.00 -1.18
CA TYR A 921 44.62 3.16 -1.04
C TYR A 921 43.85 2.62 -2.26
N ASP A 922 42.68 2.05 -2.03
CA ASP A 922 41.83 1.37 -3.04
C ASP A 922 42.61 0.37 -3.92
N VAL A 923 43.38 -0.51 -3.27
CA VAL A 923 44.28 -1.46 -3.95
C VAL A 923 43.51 -2.34 -4.94
N GLY A 924 44.01 -2.40 -6.19
CA GLY A 924 43.42 -3.22 -7.24
C GLY A 924 42.24 -2.55 -7.97
N ARG A 925 41.86 -1.33 -7.60
CA ARG A 925 40.87 -0.53 -8.32
C ARG A 925 41.54 0.35 -9.39
N ASP A 926 40.76 0.72 -10.40
CA ASP A 926 41.22 1.54 -11.52
C ASP A 926 41.29 3.05 -11.16
N GLU A 927 42.01 3.83 -11.95
CA GLU A 927 42.17 5.29 -11.72
C GLU A 927 40.93 6.13 -11.99
N TYR A 928 39.93 5.59 -12.69
CA TYR A 928 38.68 6.26 -13.06
C TYR A 928 37.54 5.96 -12.07
N ILE A 929 37.81 5.32 -10.93
CA ILE A 929 36.78 5.09 -9.93
C ILE A 929 36.16 6.41 -9.45
N GLN A 930 34.84 6.38 -9.29
CA GLN A 930 34.09 7.55 -8.80
C GLN A 930 34.19 7.71 -7.29
N ARG A 931 34.33 6.59 -6.57
CA ARG A 931 34.39 6.50 -5.11
C ARG A 931 35.00 5.16 -4.68
N GLY A 932 35.44 5.11 -3.42
CA GLY A 932 36.07 3.96 -2.78
C GLY A 932 36.20 4.19 -1.27
N GLU A 933 37.33 3.78 -0.69
CA GLU A 933 37.61 3.87 0.76
C GLU A 933 37.90 5.30 1.25
N LEU A 934 38.30 6.19 0.35
CA LEU A 934 38.69 7.56 0.67
C LEU A 934 37.51 8.54 0.68
N ASN A 935 37.73 9.71 1.26
CA ASN A 935 36.72 10.73 1.46
C ASN A 935 36.33 11.44 0.15
N TYR A 936 35.12 11.19 -0.34
CA TYR A 936 34.55 11.84 -1.53
C TYR A 936 33.49 12.90 -1.20
N LYS A 937 33.48 13.43 0.04
CA LYS A 937 32.58 14.53 0.42
C LYS A 937 32.84 15.75 -0.46
N THR A 938 31.76 16.41 -0.87
CA THR A 938 31.86 17.62 -1.68
C THR A 938 32.63 18.69 -0.90
N GLY A 939 33.70 19.22 -1.51
CA GLY A 939 34.55 20.23 -0.89
C GLY A 939 35.80 19.69 -0.18
N PHE A 940 35.91 18.38 0.05
CA PHE A 940 37.13 17.78 0.62
C PHE A 940 38.23 17.67 -0.46
N ASN A 941 39.34 18.39 -0.26
CA ASN A 941 40.42 18.55 -1.24
C ASN A 941 41.81 18.61 -0.56
N GLY A 942 42.86 18.78 -1.36
CA GLY A 942 44.24 18.85 -0.87
C GLY A 942 44.48 19.93 0.20
N GLY A 943 43.77 21.05 0.15
CA GLY A 943 43.80 22.07 1.20
C GLY A 943 43.32 21.56 2.57
N ASN A 944 42.30 20.70 2.60
CA ASN A 944 41.85 20.05 3.83
C ASN A 944 42.92 19.09 4.36
N ILE A 945 43.53 18.30 3.47
CA ILE A 945 44.64 17.41 3.85
C ILE A 945 45.80 18.19 4.46
N LEU A 946 46.22 19.29 3.83
CA LEU A 946 47.29 20.15 4.34
C LEU A 946 46.97 20.66 5.75
N GLN A 947 45.72 21.03 6.01
CA GLN A 947 45.28 21.41 7.35
C GLN A 947 45.50 20.27 8.35
N HIS A 948 45.17 19.01 8.02
CA HIS A 948 45.44 17.88 8.92
C HIS A 948 46.93 17.60 9.12
N LEU A 949 47.78 17.87 8.13
CA LEU A 949 49.24 17.70 8.23
C LEU A 949 49.92 18.79 9.08
N THR A 950 49.34 19.98 9.16
CA THR A 950 49.99 21.18 9.76
C THR A 950 49.26 21.79 10.96
N SER A 951 48.10 21.23 11.36
CA SER A 951 47.26 21.78 12.44
C SER A 951 47.90 21.73 13.83
N ALA A 952 47.69 22.80 14.60
CA ALA A 952 48.30 23.05 15.93
C ALA A 952 48.14 21.93 16.96
N ASN A 953 47.06 21.13 16.88
CA ASN A 953 46.77 20.14 17.91
C ASN A 953 47.48 18.79 17.75
N HIS A 954 48.26 18.54 16.69
CA HIS A 954 49.22 17.40 16.54
C HIS A 954 50.05 17.66 15.25
N VAL A 955 50.97 18.62 15.30
CA VAL A 955 51.70 19.15 14.14
C VAL A 955 52.65 18.09 13.56
N LEU A 956 52.21 17.32 12.55
CA LEU A 956 53.07 16.34 11.87
C LEU A 956 54.24 17.04 11.16
N PHE A 957 53.95 18.20 10.55
CA PHE A 957 54.90 19.13 9.95
C PHE A 957 54.58 20.57 10.38
N SER A 958 55.57 21.38 10.72
CA SER A 958 55.37 22.78 11.02
C SER A 958 54.83 23.55 9.80
N PRO A 959 53.95 24.54 10.01
CA PRO A 959 53.48 25.39 8.92
C PRO A 959 54.67 26.08 8.23
N SER A 960 54.72 25.98 6.90
CA SER A 960 55.75 26.56 6.03
C SER A 960 55.98 28.06 6.20
N ALA A 961 55.05 28.79 6.84
CA ALA A 961 55.17 30.21 7.17
C ALA A 961 56.30 30.55 8.18
N ASN A 962 56.84 29.57 8.91
CA ASN A 962 57.96 29.78 9.84
C ASN A 962 59.33 29.37 9.26
N SER A 963 59.39 28.75 8.09
CA SER A 963 60.65 28.22 7.51
C SER A 963 61.45 29.23 6.70
N LEU A 964 61.21 30.54 6.86
CA LEU A 964 61.93 31.58 6.12
C LEU A 964 62.47 32.70 7.02
N SER A 965 63.38 32.37 7.93
CA SER A 965 64.32 33.37 8.47
C SER A 965 65.61 32.73 8.97
N GLY A 966 66.62 32.67 8.10
CA GLY A 966 68.01 32.50 8.51
C GLY A 966 68.68 31.25 7.96
N LEU A 967 69.19 31.35 6.72
CA LEU A 967 70.56 31.00 6.31
C LEU A 967 70.60 30.98 4.78
N THR A 968 70.78 32.16 4.20
CA THR A 968 71.16 32.32 2.79
C THR A 968 72.59 31.86 2.61
N GLY A 969 72.83 30.85 1.77
CA GLY A 969 74.18 30.47 1.38
C GLY A 969 74.32 29.21 0.54
N SER A 970 73.59 29.09 -0.58
CA SER A 970 74.14 28.72 -1.91
C SER A 970 73.04 28.17 -2.82
N THR A 971 73.05 28.70 -4.03
CA THR A 971 72.22 28.38 -5.18
C THR A 971 72.71 27.14 -5.91
N GLY A 972 71.78 26.29 -6.37
CA GLY A 972 72.02 25.29 -7.40
C GLY A 972 70.85 24.32 -7.49
N ASP A 973 70.09 24.40 -8.58
CA ASP A 973 69.21 23.32 -9.01
C ASP A 973 70.05 22.05 -9.19
N ASP A 974 69.76 20.96 -8.47
CA ASP A 974 70.03 19.58 -8.88
C ASP A 974 69.31 18.61 -7.92
N ASP A 975 68.90 17.47 -8.48
CA ASP A 975 68.20 16.36 -7.82
C ASP A 975 69.08 15.68 -6.75
N ASP A 976 69.28 16.35 -5.60
CA ASP A 976 70.10 15.82 -4.52
C ASP A 976 69.37 14.75 -3.71
N ALA A 977 69.79 13.50 -3.94
CA ALA A 977 69.49 12.34 -3.12
C ALA A 977 70.27 12.42 -1.80
N ASP A 978 69.76 13.24 -0.90
CA ASP A 978 70.35 13.50 0.41
C ASP A 978 70.29 12.25 1.33
N LEU A 979 71.30 12.18 2.21
CA LEU A 979 71.65 11.12 3.16
C LEU A 979 70.45 10.32 3.71
N PRO A 980 70.58 8.98 3.94
CA PRO A 980 69.47 8.15 4.44
C PRO A 980 69.04 8.55 5.87
N ILE A 981 69.79 9.43 6.53
CA ILE A 981 69.39 10.13 7.75
C ILE A 981 69.79 11.62 7.66
N GLU A 982 69.06 12.39 6.85
CA GLU A 982 69.15 13.86 6.81
C GLU A 982 68.99 14.52 8.19
N VAL A 983 69.76 15.59 8.42
CA VAL A 983 69.41 16.63 9.40
C VAL A 983 68.30 17.47 8.79
N VAL A 984 67.05 17.10 9.06
CA VAL A 984 65.88 17.81 8.56
C VAL A 984 65.79 19.18 9.22
N ASN A 985 65.90 20.27 8.43
CA ASN A 985 65.74 21.65 8.90
C ASN A 985 64.26 22.08 9.09
N GLU A 986 63.33 21.15 8.93
CA GLU A 986 61.89 21.34 9.09
C GLU A 986 61.45 20.94 10.52
N GLU A 987 60.75 21.83 11.22
CA GLU A 987 60.19 21.53 12.54
C GLU A 987 58.91 20.66 12.40
N GLY A 988 58.62 19.78 13.37
CA GLY A 988 57.44 18.91 13.36
C GLY A 988 57.70 17.54 13.98
N ILE A 989 56.64 16.77 14.25
CA ILE A 989 56.76 15.45 14.91
C ILE A 989 57.53 14.44 14.06
N LEU A 990 57.23 14.38 12.76
CA LEU A 990 57.87 13.41 11.85
C LEU A 990 59.36 13.73 11.62
N PRO A 991 59.76 14.98 11.29
CA PRO A 991 61.16 15.39 11.27
C PRO A 991 61.89 15.12 12.59
N GLN A 992 61.25 15.42 13.73
CA GLN A 992 61.85 15.19 15.04
C GLN A 992 62.10 13.69 15.30
N LEU A 993 61.14 12.82 14.99
CA LEU A 993 61.32 11.36 15.11
C LEU A 993 62.42 10.83 14.20
N HIS A 994 62.48 11.32 12.97
CA HIS A 994 63.53 10.98 12.01
C HIS A 994 64.93 11.39 12.52
N SER A 995 65.04 12.58 13.13
CA SER A 995 66.31 13.09 13.66
C SER A 995 66.94 12.19 14.73
N TYR A 996 66.16 11.33 15.39
CA TYR A 996 66.67 10.38 16.39
C TYR A 996 67.33 9.13 15.77
N LEU A 997 67.18 8.86 14.47
CA LEU A 997 67.80 7.70 13.84
C LEU A 997 69.32 7.82 13.76
N LYS A 998 69.85 9.04 13.53
CA LYS A 998 71.29 9.31 13.45
C LYS A 998 72.00 9.02 14.78
N PRO A 999 71.61 9.64 15.92
CA PRO A 999 72.25 9.35 17.20
C PRO A 999 72.04 7.90 17.64
N TYR A 1000 70.94 7.24 17.23
CA TYR A 1000 70.75 5.81 17.46
C TYR A 1000 71.78 4.97 16.71
N ALA A 1001 71.96 5.21 15.40
CA ALA A 1001 72.95 4.50 14.58
C ALA A 1001 74.38 4.72 15.12
N GLU A 1002 74.77 5.98 15.36
CA GLU A 1002 76.08 6.33 15.94
C GLU A 1002 76.34 5.56 17.24
N THR A 1003 75.37 5.51 18.14
CA THR A 1003 75.51 4.79 19.42
C THR A 1003 75.73 3.29 19.23
N CYS A 1004 75.09 2.68 18.22
CA CYS A 1004 75.25 1.25 17.93
C CYS A 1004 76.67 0.93 17.43
N HIS A 1005 77.29 1.80 16.62
CA HIS A 1005 78.67 1.65 16.16
C HIS A 1005 79.69 1.65 17.30
N LEU A 1006 79.42 2.36 18.39
CA LEU A 1006 80.33 2.40 19.55
C LEU A 1006 80.53 1.02 20.20
N SER A 1007 79.52 0.15 20.14
CA SER A 1007 79.56 -1.19 20.72
C SER A 1007 80.45 -2.17 19.95
N THR A 1008 80.74 -1.85 18.68
CA THR A 1008 81.43 -2.72 17.72
C THR A 1008 82.78 -2.16 17.29
N PHE A 1009 83.24 -1.07 17.90
CA PHE A 1009 84.51 -0.40 17.61
C PHE A 1009 85.74 -1.34 17.60
N SER A 1010 85.78 -2.34 18.47
CA SER A 1010 86.89 -3.31 18.53
C SER A 1010 86.72 -4.53 17.63
N SER A 1011 85.64 -4.59 16.83
CA SER A 1011 85.38 -5.72 15.95
C SER A 1011 86.52 -5.91 14.97
N LYS A 1012 86.77 -7.17 14.60
CA LYS A 1012 87.79 -7.59 13.62
C LYS A 1012 87.18 -8.29 12.40
N LYS A 1013 85.86 -8.27 12.27
CA LYS A 1013 85.15 -8.96 11.19
C LYS A 1013 85.16 -8.12 9.92
N SER A 1014 85.97 -8.47 8.93
CA SER A 1014 85.93 -7.83 7.61
C SER A 1014 84.64 -8.19 6.85
N PRO A 1015 84.08 -7.29 6.02
CA PRO A 1015 82.96 -7.62 5.15
C PRO A 1015 83.40 -8.58 4.03
N CYS A 1016 82.70 -9.71 3.87
CA CYS A 1016 83.10 -10.79 2.94
C CYS A 1016 82.04 -11.13 1.88
N SER A 1017 80.89 -10.46 1.90
CA SER A 1017 79.81 -10.64 0.92
C SER A 1017 79.27 -9.28 0.45
N ILE A 1018 78.60 -9.24 -0.70
CA ILE A 1018 77.95 -8.02 -1.21
C ILE A 1018 76.99 -7.43 -0.16
N TYR A 1019 76.22 -8.28 0.51
CA TYR A 1019 75.34 -7.86 1.60
C TYR A 1019 76.11 -7.18 2.74
N GLU A 1020 77.20 -7.78 3.22
CA GLU A 1020 78.03 -7.20 4.28
C GLU A 1020 78.76 -5.93 3.84
N MET A 1021 79.20 -5.85 2.58
CA MET A 1021 79.83 -4.65 2.00
C MET A 1021 78.83 -3.49 1.93
N LEU A 1022 77.60 -3.75 1.49
CA LEU A 1022 76.55 -2.73 1.46
C LEU A 1022 76.20 -2.27 2.88
N LEU A 1023 76.07 -3.18 3.85
CA LEU A 1023 75.89 -2.81 5.26
C LEU A 1023 77.05 -1.94 5.78
N TRP A 1024 78.29 -2.30 5.41
CA TRP A 1024 79.47 -1.56 5.79
C TRP A 1024 79.44 -0.13 5.25
N LEU A 1025 79.15 0.04 3.97
CA LEU A 1025 79.04 1.34 3.31
C LEU A 1025 77.90 2.17 3.90
N THR A 1026 76.72 1.59 4.08
CA THR A 1026 75.59 2.26 4.73
C THR A 1026 75.93 2.77 6.14
N GLY A 1027 76.66 1.97 6.92
CA GLY A 1027 77.05 2.29 8.28
C GLY A 1027 78.22 3.28 8.41
N LEU A 1028 79.01 3.48 7.34
CA LEU A 1028 80.27 4.24 7.40
C LEU A 1028 80.09 5.67 7.95
N GLN A 1029 79.07 6.38 7.47
CA GLN A 1029 78.73 7.76 7.86
C GLN A 1029 78.34 7.92 9.35
N PHE A 1030 78.03 6.83 10.05
CA PHE A 1030 77.67 6.84 11.47
C PHE A 1030 78.82 6.35 12.37
N ASN A 1031 79.96 6.00 11.77
CA ASN A 1031 81.14 5.58 12.49
C ASN A 1031 82.09 6.75 12.75
N SER A 1032 82.81 6.73 13.88
CA SER A 1032 83.76 7.81 14.22
C SER A 1032 84.91 7.97 13.23
N VAL A 1033 85.23 6.94 12.44
CA VAL A 1033 86.25 7.05 11.37
C VAL A 1033 85.82 7.98 10.24
N TYR A 1034 84.52 8.28 10.09
CA TYR A 1034 84.02 9.08 8.97
C TYR A 1034 84.65 10.47 8.93
N GLU A 1035 84.61 11.22 10.04
CA GLU A 1035 85.23 12.54 10.12
C GLU A 1035 86.75 12.48 9.86
N SER A 1036 87.43 11.47 10.41
CA SER A 1036 88.86 11.25 10.15
C SER A 1036 89.16 10.95 8.67
N LEU A 1037 88.25 10.27 7.98
CA LEU A 1037 88.35 10.04 6.54
C LEU A 1037 88.19 11.35 5.77
N ILE A 1038 87.18 12.16 6.11
CA ILE A 1038 86.94 13.47 5.49
C ILE A 1038 88.15 14.40 5.69
N ASP A 1039 88.70 14.46 6.90
CA ASP A 1039 89.92 15.22 7.21
C ASP A 1039 91.13 14.72 6.41
N HIS A 1040 91.28 13.39 6.30
CA HIS A 1040 92.35 12.80 5.52
C HIS A 1040 92.21 13.13 4.04
N ILE A 1041 91.00 13.01 3.47
CA ILE A 1041 90.70 13.41 2.09
C ILE A 1041 91.09 14.86 1.89
N HIS A 1042 90.65 15.78 2.75
CA HIS A 1042 91.01 17.19 2.65
C HIS A 1042 92.54 17.40 2.66
N SER A 1043 93.27 16.64 3.49
CA SER A 1043 94.73 16.73 3.56
C SER A 1043 95.45 16.31 2.26
N LEU A 1044 94.86 15.44 1.44
CA LEU A 1044 95.45 14.98 0.17
C LEU A 1044 95.47 16.07 -0.92
N PHE A 1045 94.65 17.12 -0.77
CA PHE A 1045 94.56 18.25 -1.72
C PHE A 1045 95.40 19.47 -1.26
N LEU A 1046 96.09 19.36 -0.11
CA LEU A 1046 96.96 20.42 0.40
C LEU A 1046 98.35 20.31 -0.23
N VAL A 1047 98.70 21.30 -1.05
CA VAL A 1047 100.05 21.44 -1.64
C VAL A 1047 100.77 22.64 -1.04
N ASP A 1048 102.11 22.69 -1.17
CA ASP A 1048 102.87 23.86 -0.75
C ASP A 1048 102.51 25.09 -1.60
N ASP A 1049 102.36 26.24 -0.95
CA ASP A 1049 102.25 27.52 -1.62
C ASP A 1049 103.63 27.87 -2.20
N ASP A 1050 103.70 27.83 -3.53
CA ASP A 1050 104.90 28.18 -4.29
C ASP A 1050 105.41 29.61 -3.99
N SER A 1051 104.54 30.48 -3.45
CA SER A 1051 104.86 31.86 -3.09
C SER A 1051 105.32 32.06 -1.64
N GLN A 1052 104.94 31.17 -0.71
CA GLN A 1052 105.34 31.19 0.71
C GLN A 1052 105.48 29.78 1.31
N PRO A 1053 106.54 29.02 1.02
CA PRO A 1053 106.82 27.77 1.73
C PRO A 1053 107.16 28.08 3.20
N PRO A 1054 106.41 27.56 4.20
CA PRO A 1054 105.74 26.26 4.20
C PRO A 1054 104.19 26.32 4.28
N GLN A 1055 103.57 27.41 3.84
CA GLN A 1055 102.12 27.55 3.88
C GLN A 1055 101.47 26.54 2.92
N LYS A 1056 100.49 25.76 3.41
CA LYS A 1056 99.74 24.80 2.60
C LYS A 1056 98.49 25.47 2.03
N ILE A 1057 98.22 25.29 0.74
CA ILE A 1057 97.01 25.77 0.07
C ILE A 1057 96.25 24.62 -0.58
N LEU A 1058 94.93 24.73 -0.61
CA LEU A 1058 94.05 23.76 -1.24
C LEU A 1058 94.10 23.93 -2.77
N LYS A 1059 94.50 22.88 -3.52
CA LYS A 1059 94.43 22.87 -4.98
C LYS A 1059 93.58 21.68 -5.46
N PRO A 1060 92.74 21.85 -6.51
CA PRO A 1060 92.01 20.74 -7.11
C PRO A 1060 92.96 19.73 -7.75
N ILE A 1061 92.55 18.46 -7.79
CA ILE A 1061 93.28 17.40 -8.50
C ILE A 1061 92.79 17.36 -9.95
N ASP A 1062 93.71 17.49 -10.89
CA ASP A 1062 93.42 17.40 -12.32
C ASP A 1062 93.10 15.94 -12.70
N ALA A 1063 91.85 15.68 -13.08
CA ALA A 1063 91.39 14.39 -13.59
C ALA A 1063 90.55 14.59 -14.87
N TYR A 1064 90.36 13.52 -15.63
CA TYR A 1064 89.54 13.54 -16.84
C TYR A 1064 88.13 13.01 -16.54
N PRO A 1065 87.04 13.66 -16.97
CA PRO A 1065 86.96 14.86 -17.82
C PRO A 1065 86.97 16.20 -17.08
N LYS A 1066 86.87 16.20 -15.75
CA LYS A 1066 86.86 17.41 -14.91
C LYS A 1066 87.79 17.21 -13.72
N SER A 1067 88.47 18.28 -13.32
CA SER A 1067 89.15 18.33 -12.02
C SER A 1067 88.13 18.28 -10.88
N PHE A 1068 88.57 17.83 -9.71
CA PHE A 1068 87.72 17.70 -8.53
C PHE A 1068 88.42 18.21 -7.27
N LEU A 1069 87.61 18.55 -6.27
CA LEU A 1069 87.96 19.09 -4.96
C LEU A 1069 87.62 18.06 -3.86
N PRO A 1070 88.07 18.26 -2.60
CA PRO A 1070 87.67 17.41 -1.49
C PRO A 1070 86.16 17.26 -1.36
N ASN A 1071 85.41 18.34 -1.56
CA ASN A 1071 83.95 18.33 -1.44
C ASN A 1071 83.28 17.41 -2.48
N ASP A 1072 83.85 17.28 -3.69
CA ASP A 1072 83.33 16.36 -4.71
C ASP A 1072 83.52 14.89 -4.28
N VAL A 1073 84.61 14.59 -3.57
CA VAL A 1073 84.87 13.25 -3.00
C VAL A 1073 83.96 12.98 -1.82
N ASN A 1074 83.75 13.96 -0.94
CA ASN A 1074 82.83 13.86 0.19
C ASN A 1074 81.41 13.59 -0.31
N TYR A 1075 80.97 14.34 -1.32
CA TYR A 1075 79.69 14.12 -2.00
C TYR A 1075 79.57 12.70 -2.57
N ALA A 1076 80.62 12.21 -3.25
CA ALA A 1076 80.62 10.84 -3.77
C ALA A 1076 80.53 9.79 -2.65
N LEU A 1077 81.18 10.02 -1.50
CA LEU A 1077 81.09 9.14 -0.33
C LEU A 1077 79.70 9.14 0.28
N ASP A 1078 79.11 10.32 0.48
CA ASP A 1078 77.73 10.48 0.95
C ASP A 1078 76.75 9.74 0.03
N HIS A 1079 76.90 9.94 -1.28
CA HIS A 1079 76.09 9.28 -2.31
C HIS A 1079 76.26 7.75 -2.30
N ILE A 1080 77.48 7.23 -2.12
CA ILE A 1080 77.70 5.77 -2.01
C ILE A 1080 77.05 5.21 -0.75
N CYS A 1081 77.15 5.91 0.39
CA CYS A 1081 76.55 5.48 1.65
C CYS A 1081 75.00 5.45 1.55
N SER A 1082 74.40 6.48 0.95
CA SER A 1082 72.95 6.58 0.74
C SER A 1082 72.45 5.54 -0.26
N HIS A 1083 73.11 5.41 -1.41
CA HIS A 1083 72.73 4.46 -2.44
C HIS A 1083 72.87 3.00 -1.98
N SER A 1084 73.85 2.70 -1.11
CA SER A 1084 73.99 1.38 -0.51
C SER A 1084 72.76 1.00 0.34
N TYR A 1085 72.19 1.95 1.07
CA TYR A 1085 70.95 1.74 1.83
C TYR A 1085 69.75 1.52 0.90
N ALA A 1086 69.65 2.32 -0.17
CA ALA A 1086 68.60 2.17 -1.18
C ALA A 1086 68.67 0.79 -1.87
N VAL A 1087 69.87 0.33 -2.24
CA VAL A 1087 70.08 -0.99 -2.83
C VAL A 1087 69.70 -2.10 -1.85
N LEU A 1088 70.08 -1.99 -0.57
CA LEU A 1088 69.67 -2.95 0.46
C LEU A 1088 68.15 -3.03 0.58
N THR A 1089 67.48 -1.89 0.76
CA THR A 1089 66.02 -1.84 0.91
C THR A 1089 65.28 -2.28 -0.35
N ALA A 1090 65.84 -2.10 -1.54
CA ALA A 1090 65.28 -2.61 -2.79
C ALA A 1090 65.44 -4.13 -2.96
N LEU A 1091 66.58 -4.70 -2.55
CA LEU A 1091 66.89 -6.13 -2.74
C LEU A 1091 66.28 -7.03 -1.66
N ILE A 1092 66.43 -6.66 -0.39
CA ILE A 1092 65.99 -7.47 0.76
C ILE A 1092 64.74 -6.91 1.44
N GLY A 1093 64.22 -5.78 0.96
CA GLY A 1093 63.07 -5.10 1.54
C GLY A 1093 63.42 -4.30 2.80
N THR A 1094 62.39 -3.79 3.47
CA THR A 1094 62.51 -3.05 4.72
C THR A 1094 62.55 -3.96 5.97
N GLY A 1095 62.52 -5.27 5.78
CA GLY A 1095 62.55 -6.29 6.84
C GLY A 1095 61.19 -6.86 7.23
N ASP A 1096 61.22 -8.06 7.82
CA ASP A 1096 60.09 -8.84 8.30
C ASP A 1096 60.43 -9.61 9.60
N ALA A 1097 59.56 -10.54 10.02
CA ALA A 1097 59.78 -11.31 11.27
C ALA A 1097 60.97 -12.29 11.21
N TYR A 1098 61.48 -12.59 10.02
CA TYR A 1098 62.56 -13.55 9.77
C TYR A 1098 63.87 -12.89 9.30
N THR A 1099 63.84 -11.59 9.04
CA THR A 1099 64.97 -10.82 8.49
C THR A 1099 65.28 -9.60 9.38
N ASN A 1100 66.32 -8.86 9.02
CA ASN A 1100 66.68 -7.62 9.71
C ASN A 1100 65.79 -6.47 9.24
N TYR A 1101 65.45 -5.56 10.14
CA TYR A 1101 64.67 -4.36 9.80
C TYR A 1101 65.58 -3.29 9.21
N ALA A 1102 65.05 -2.41 8.34
CA ALA A 1102 65.88 -1.44 7.64
C ALA A 1102 66.66 -0.52 8.58
N CYS A 1103 66.12 -0.21 9.76
CA CYS A 1103 66.84 0.55 10.78
C CYS A 1103 68.15 -0.13 11.25
N ASP A 1104 68.27 -1.45 11.14
CA ASP A 1104 69.48 -2.20 11.52
C ASP A 1104 70.62 -2.01 10.51
N PHE A 1105 70.33 -1.62 9.26
CA PHE A 1105 71.33 -1.56 8.19
C PHE A 1105 72.42 -0.52 8.48
N SER A 1106 72.06 0.56 9.17
CA SER A 1106 72.97 1.65 9.54
C SER A 1106 73.71 1.42 10.87
N CYS A 1107 73.33 0.40 11.65
CA CYS A 1107 73.73 0.27 13.06
C CYS A 1107 74.94 -0.65 13.32
N ASN A 1108 75.59 -1.16 12.27
CA ASN A 1108 76.63 -2.19 12.38
C ASN A 1108 76.23 -3.41 13.25
N HIS A 1109 74.98 -3.84 13.14
CA HIS A 1109 74.40 -4.86 14.03
C HIS A 1109 75.10 -6.24 13.96
N ILE A 1110 75.78 -6.56 12.85
CA ILE A 1110 76.60 -7.78 12.69
C ILE A 1110 78.06 -7.61 13.12
N GLY A 1111 78.44 -6.42 13.60
CA GLY A 1111 79.76 -6.08 14.09
C GLY A 1111 80.86 -6.22 13.04
N LEU A 1112 80.79 -5.47 11.95
CA LEU A 1112 81.88 -5.34 10.98
C LEU A 1112 83.00 -4.44 11.51
N HIS A 1113 84.21 -4.68 11.03
CA HIS A 1113 85.40 -3.89 11.34
C HIS A 1113 85.42 -2.59 10.54
N TYR A 1114 85.57 -1.47 11.25
CA TYR A 1114 85.92 -0.18 10.67
C TYR A 1114 87.36 0.15 11.10
N PRO A 1115 88.26 0.49 10.17
CA PRO A 1115 89.60 0.98 10.47
C PRO A 1115 89.60 2.17 11.43
N THR A 1116 90.69 2.35 12.19
CA THR A 1116 90.76 3.39 13.24
C THR A 1116 91.26 4.76 12.74
N SER A 1117 91.76 4.85 11.51
CA SER A 1117 92.18 6.12 10.90
C SER A 1117 91.79 6.19 9.42
N GLY A 1118 91.52 7.42 8.94
CA GLY A 1118 91.19 7.67 7.53
C GLY A 1118 92.26 7.19 6.54
N GLU A 1119 93.54 7.26 6.92
CA GLU A 1119 94.67 6.74 6.12
C GLU A 1119 94.65 5.22 5.98
N LYS A 1120 94.29 4.48 7.05
CA LYS A 1120 94.15 3.03 6.97
C LYS A 1120 92.91 2.63 6.18
N LEU A 1121 91.86 3.46 6.23
CA LEU A 1121 90.64 3.24 5.46
C LEU A 1121 90.90 3.35 3.96
N SER A 1122 91.62 4.39 3.51
CA SER A 1122 91.98 4.57 2.10
C SER A 1122 92.85 3.41 1.58
N GLN A 1123 93.75 2.89 2.43
CA GLN A 1123 94.54 1.68 2.14
C GLN A 1123 93.73 0.39 2.17
N HIS A 1124 92.65 0.31 2.97
CA HIS A 1124 91.79 -0.87 3.03
C HIS A 1124 90.82 -0.94 1.83
N ALA A 1125 90.49 0.21 1.25
CA ALA A 1125 89.66 0.35 0.06
C ALA A 1125 90.43 0.12 -1.26
N SER A 1126 91.76 0.27 -1.23
CA SER A 1126 92.67 -0.05 -2.34
C SER A 1126 93.02 -1.54 -2.35
#